data_AF-A0A136L3J0-F1
#
_entry.id   AF-A0A136L3J0-F1
#
_cell.length_a   1.000
_cell.length_b   1.000
_cell.length_c   1.000
_cell.angle_alpha   90.00
_cell.angle_beta   90.00
_cell.angle_gamma   90.00
#
_symmetry.space_group_name_H-M   'P 1'
#
loop_
_entity.id
_entity.type
_entity.pdbx_description
1 polymer ?
#
loop_
_entity_poly.entity_id
_entity_poly.type
_entity_poly.pdbx_seq_one_letter_code
_entity_poly.pdbx_strand_id
1 'polypeptide(L)'
;MELILSHENADFDAVGSMLAAHKLYPHAIPVLPERLNRNVAGFLALFASVLPFVEREDLPDERLTSVILTDTQQIPPFKGITKRVKIRIIDHHPLKKPLSPKIEYEGEVIGAVSTLLAERLQVAQIRLSSLEATLIALGIYEDTGSFQFSNTTPRDLKAAAYLRGQGADLDMISRFLDLPLNSAQQGLYEYFVRSLETRNIEGYSVMVGATRIDERMGELSVVANKLMDTFDPTALFLLIQSPDMLNLICRSGDDAVNVAEIARQLGGGGHLRAAAAVLREIELPDAVVQVWQLVTTQIQDSQHILRVSDLMSYGAKVFEVKTPLREIMPLISRLGHEGYPVVENGRVVGVLQARDAYRAGQHELSHLSVGDVMVAGELTLKPDDTIAELEQKMVVTGLGQIPIVDDAGRLIGIVTRTDLLRHWAHLHPTEDAGLRISLKQFKKTLGAPTTDLIQKIAEFAEGQGSGIYLVGGVVRDVLLKRANDDLDFVIEGDAIEFGERIVEALGGRLHVHRAFGTAKWILEGSRIAGDMLPVHVDFVSARNEYYQDPAALPIVIRSSVKLDLRRRDFTINTLAVRLAPTNRLGEILDYFGGLHDLDSRLIRVLHSLSFVDDPTRIMRAVRFEHRLGFTIEERTADLVETALPLVSRLTGERIAAELDLQLAEDQPEQAMLALSRRGILTAIHTALLFTPEMAEKFQYARDKFGASSALYWHVWLTGIPVQNMLDVAKRLALGAGVIRSLAVAAELITHVDELSQPELTPGEAAALFEGKPETALHAAAVWLHGSLAEKRIYQYLDIWRFVQIAVSGETLRERGLTPGPCYTRLLKRLRVARLNGEVQNDQEEFALLDRLIAERFCD
;
A
#
# COMPACT_ATOMS: atom_id res chain seq x y z
N MET A 1 43.32 14.79 36.56
CA MET A 1 42.52 13.59 36.25
C MET A 1 41.14 13.89 35.66
N GLU A 2 40.67 12.99 34.79
CA GLU A 2 39.30 12.93 34.26
C GLU A 2 38.61 11.68 34.83
N LEU A 3 37.34 11.78 35.22
CA LEU A 3 36.61 10.67 35.85
C LEU A 3 35.33 10.32 35.08
N ILE A 4 34.92 9.06 35.14
CA ILE A 4 33.63 8.57 34.68
C ILE A 4 32.85 8.11 35.91
N LEU A 5 31.64 8.66 36.10
CA LEU A 5 30.78 8.39 37.25
C LEU A 5 29.35 8.06 36.76
N SER A 6 28.59 7.34 37.58
CA SER A 6 27.17 7.06 37.35
C SER A 6 26.33 7.32 38.61
N HIS A 7 25.06 6.92 38.63
CA HIS A 7 24.18 7.06 39.79
C HIS A 7 24.52 6.06 40.92
N GLU A 8 24.04 6.36 42.11
CA GLU A 8 24.09 5.41 43.23
C GLU A 8 23.12 4.25 43.00
N ASN A 9 23.47 3.03 43.43
CA ASN A 9 22.76 1.79 43.10
C ASN A 9 22.85 1.41 41.61
N ALA A 10 24.05 1.56 41.03
CA ALA A 10 24.33 1.29 39.62
C ALA A 10 23.99 -0.15 39.22
N ASP A 11 23.21 -0.29 38.16
CA ASP A 11 22.87 -1.53 37.47
C ASP A 11 23.84 -1.81 36.30
N PHE A 12 23.54 -2.81 35.45
CA PHE A 12 24.42 -3.14 34.34
C PHE A 12 24.42 -2.06 33.26
N ASP A 13 23.38 -1.24 33.09
CA ASP A 13 23.45 -0.15 32.11
C ASP A 13 24.40 0.95 32.60
N ALA A 14 24.31 1.31 33.89
CA ALA A 14 25.25 2.22 34.53
C ALA A 14 26.71 1.73 34.42
N VAL A 15 27.00 0.48 34.81
CA VAL A 15 28.38 -0.04 34.79
C VAL A 15 28.86 -0.38 33.38
N GLY A 16 27.99 -0.90 32.52
CA GLY A 16 28.26 -1.16 31.11
C GLY A 16 28.58 0.11 30.33
N SER A 17 27.79 1.17 30.54
CA SER A 17 28.03 2.48 29.96
C SER A 17 29.32 3.14 30.48
N MET A 18 29.65 2.99 31.77
CA MET A 18 30.93 3.43 32.32
C MET A 18 32.12 2.76 31.62
N LEU A 19 32.06 1.43 31.42
CA LEU A 19 33.09 0.69 30.70
C LEU A 19 33.19 1.17 29.24
N ALA A 20 32.06 1.29 28.55
CA ALA A 20 32.04 1.74 27.16
C ALA A 20 32.60 3.16 27.01
N ALA A 21 32.29 4.06 27.95
CA ALA A 21 32.85 5.40 28.02
C ALA A 21 34.37 5.38 28.25
N HIS A 22 34.88 4.51 29.13
CA HIS A 22 36.33 4.37 29.34
C HIS A 22 37.05 3.92 28.06
N LYS A 23 36.44 3.03 27.27
CA LYS A 23 37.00 2.60 25.98
C LYS A 23 37.05 3.74 24.95
N LEU A 24 36.06 4.63 24.95
CA LEU A 24 36.04 5.83 24.09
C LEU A 24 36.97 6.94 24.60
N TYR A 25 37.17 7.04 25.91
CA TYR A 25 37.99 8.04 26.57
C TYR A 25 39.02 7.36 27.50
N PRO A 26 40.12 6.79 26.95
CA PRO A 26 41.05 5.95 27.72
C PRO A 26 41.77 6.66 28.88
N HIS A 27 41.76 8.01 28.89
CA HIS A 27 42.35 8.83 29.94
C HIS A 27 41.39 9.11 31.12
N ALA A 28 40.11 8.78 30.97
CA ALA A 28 39.10 8.99 32.00
C ALA A 28 38.92 7.71 32.83
N ILE A 29 39.03 7.83 34.16
CA ILE A 29 39.04 6.70 35.09
C ILE A 29 37.60 6.38 35.50
N PRO A 30 37.08 5.16 35.28
CA PRO A 30 35.75 4.76 35.72
C PRO A 30 35.76 4.37 37.19
N VAL A 31 35.06 5.17 38.01
CA VAL A 31 35.04 5.01 39.47
C VAL A 31 33.74 4.34 39.91
N LEU A 32 33.83 3.20 40.60
CA LEU A 32 32.64 2.49 41.05
C LEU A 32 31.86 3.32 42.09
N PRO A 33 30.52 3.35 42.01
CA PRO A 33 29.68 3.92 43.06
C PRO A 33 29.79 3.13 44.37
N GLU A 34 29.49 3.78 45.50
CA GLU A 34 29.53 3.14 46.82
C GLU A 34 28.45 2.05 46.97
N ARG A 35 27.34 2.17 46.23
CA ARG A 35 26.26 1.19 46.19
C ARG A 35 26.08 0.67 44.78
N LEU A 36 26.16 -0.66 44.64
CA LEU A 36 25.93 -1.38 43.39
C LEU A 36 24.66 -2.22 43.51
N ASN A 37 23.96 -2.40 42.39
CA ASN A 37 22.91 -3.40 42.26
C ASN A 37 23.51 -4.80 42.57
N ARG A 38 22.70 -5.67 43.18
CA ARG A 38 23.09 -7.04 43.54
C ARG A 38 23.68 -7.84 42.37
N ASN A 39 23.12 -7.71 41.17
CA ASN A 39 23.59 -8.42 39.98
C ASN A 39 24.99 -7.96 39.57
N VAL A 40 25.20 -6.64 39.56
CA VAL A 40 26.48 -6.00 39.27
C VAL A 40 27.52 -6.37 40.32
N ALA A 41 27.17 -6.32 41.61
CA ALA A 41 28.06 -6.72 42.69
C ALA A 41 28.49 -8.19 42.56
N GLY A 42 27.55 -9.08 42.22
CA GLY A 42 27.84 -10.49 41.97
C GLY A 42 28.75 -10.72 40.76
N PHE A 43 28.54 -9.95 39.68
CA PHE A 43 29.39 -9.98 38.50
C PHE A 43 30.82 -9.47 38.81
N LEU A 44 30.94 -8.30 39.44
CA LEU A 44 32.23 -7.70 39.77
C LEU A 44 33.01 -8.52 40.80
N ALA A 45 32.35 -9.21 41.73
CA ALA A 45 33.03 -10.14 42.64
C ALA A 45 33.82 -11.25 41.92
N LEU A 46 33.40 -11.62 40.71
CA LEU A 46 34.06 -12.65 39.89
C LEU A 46 35.05 -12.06 38.88
N PHE A 47 34.77 -10.85 38.36
CA PHE A 47 35.45 -10.31 37.18
C PHE A 47 36.17 -8.97 37.40
N ALA A 48 36.10 -8.34 38.58
CA ALA A 48 36.66 -7.01 38.81
C ALA A 48 38.16 -6.91 38.47
N SER A 49 38.95 -7.95 38.75
CA SER A 49 40.41 -7.96 38.52
C SER A 49 40.86 -7.75 37.07
N VAL A 50 39.97 -7.97 36.10
CA VAL A 50 40.25 -7.83 34.66
C VAL A 50 39.51 -6.65 34.03
N LEU A 51 38.79 -5.86 34.83
CA LEU A 51 38.03 -4.69 34.39
C LEU A 51 38.71 -3.40 34.89
N PRO A 52 38.59 -2.28 34.16
CA PRO A 52 39.35 -1.04 34.44
C PRO A 52 38.77 -0.19 35.58
N PHE A 53 37.89 -0.76 36.40
CA PHE A 53 37.19 -0.05 37.46
C PHE A 53 38.10 0.24 38.65
N VAL A 54 37.95 1.42 39.24
CA VAL A 54 38.73 1.86 40.41
C VAL A 54 37.78 2.20 41.55
N GLU A 55 38.12 1.75 42.76
CA GLU A 55 37.41 2.14 43.97
C GLU A 55 37.77 3.58 44.36
N ARG A 56 36.84 4.29 44.99
CA ARG A 56 37.03 5.70 45.37
C ARG A 56 38.26 5.95 46.24
N GLU A 57 38.63 4.97 47.06
CA GLU A 57 39.73 5.01 48.02
C GLU A 57 41.10 4.85 47.33
N ASP A 58 41.13 4.24 46.15
CA ASP A 58 42.35 3.93 45.38
C ASP A 58 42.68 5.02 44.35
N LEU A 59 41.93 6.13 44.33
CA LEU A 59 42.15 7.22 43.38
C LEU A 59 43.41 8.03 43.68
N PRO A 60 44.16 8.45 42.65
CA PRO A 60 45.32 9.31 42.83
C PRO A 60 44.91 10.70 43.32
N ASP A 61 45.75 11.32 44.16
CA ASP A 61 45.54 12.69 44.67
C ASP A 61 45.90 13.73 43.60
N GLU A 62 45.07 13.81 42.56
CA GLU A 62 45.20 14.74 41.45
C GLU A 62 44.02 15.71 41.35
N ARG A 63 44.25 16.88 40.73
CA ARG A 63 43.17 17.82 40.48
C ARG A 63 42.23 17.33 39.38
N LEU A 64 40.93 17.36 39.65
CA LEU A 64 39.86 17.02 38.71
C LEU A 64 39.69 18.11 37.62
N THR A 65 39.75 17.71 36.35
CA THR A 65 39.61 18.60 35.19
C THR A 65 38.27 18.45 34.48
N SER A 66 37.78 17.23 34.34
CA SER A 66 36.49 16.90 33.71
C SER A 66 35.85 15.66 34.33
N VAL A 67 34.53 15.54 34.19
CA VAL A 67 33.73 14.39 34.60
C VAL A 67 32.78 14.01 33.46
N ILE A 68 32.72 12.71 33.16
CA ILE A 68 31.72 12.11 32.28
C ILE A 68 30.70 11.40 33.18
N LEU A 69 29.44 11.80 33.10
CA LEU A 69 28.33 11.14 33.76
C LEU A 69 27.64 10.23 32.74
N THR A 70 27.56 8.94 33.05
CA THR A 70 26.79 7.97 32.26
C THR A 70 25.56 7.52 33.04
N ASP A 71 24.43 7.41 32.34
CA ASP A 71 23.16 6.95 32.91
C ASP A 71 22.67 7.79 34.12
N THR A 72 23.05 9.07 34.14
CA THR A 72 22.56 10.01 35.16
C THR A 72 22.72 11.46 34.73
N GLN A 73 21.69 12.27 35.01
CA GLN A 73 21.78 13.74 34.92
C GLN A 73 22.15 14.39 36.26
N GLN A 74 22.15 13.62 37.35
CA GLN A 74 22.47 14.13 38.69
C GLN A 74 23.93 13.85 39.02
N ILE A 75 24.64 14.90 39.43
CA ILE A 75 26.03 14.78 39.86
C ILE A 75 26.05 14.04 41.20
N PRO A 76 26.66 12.84 41.30
CA PRO A 76 26.76 12.12 42.56
C PRO A 76 27.63 12.87 43.59
N PRO A 77 27.48 12.61 44.90
CA PRO A 77 28.21 13.31 45.95
C PRO A 77 29.72 12.93 45.98
N PHE A 78 30.49 13.57 45.09
CA PHE A 78 31.92 13.32 44.93
C PHE A 78 32.79 14.52 45.37
N LYS A 79 33.82 14.24 46.18
CA LYS A 79 34.70 15.28 46.75
C LYS A 79 35.62 15.83 45.64
N GLY A 80 35.62 17.14 45.44
CA GLY A 80 36.47 17.81 44.44
C GLY A 80 35.77 18.29 43.17
N ILE A 81 34.48 17.95 42.98
CA ILE A 81 33.68 18.54 41.90
C ILE A 81 33.36 20.00 42.26
N THR A 82 34.02 20.94 41.58
CA THR A 82 33.82 22.38 41.75
C THR A 82 33.20 23.00 40.50
N LYS A 83 32.71 24.25 40.56
CA LYS A 83 32.18 25.01 39.40
C LYS A 83 33.19 25.22 38.24
N ARG A 84 34.43 24.77 38.39
CA ARG A 84 35.50 24.87 37.38
C ARG A 84 35.70 23.58 36.58
N VAL A 85 35.11 22.46 37.01
CA VAL A 85 35.19 21.16 36.34
C VAL A 85 34.23 21.14 35.14
N LYS A 86 34.67 20.62 33.99
CA LYS A 86 33.81 20.41 32.82
C LYS A 86 32.99 19.14 33.03
N ILE A 87 31.69 19.17 32.73
CA ILE A 87 30.82 17.99 32.90
C ILE A 87 30.23 17.62 31.55
N ARG A 88 30.33 16.35 31.18
CA ARG A 88 29.63 15.76 30.04
C ARG A 88 28.62 14.75 30.56
N ILE A 89 27.37 14.85 30.14
CA ILE A 89 26.29 13.94 30.52
C ILE A 89 25.93 13.11 29.29
N ILE A 90 25.89 11.79 29.46
CA ILE A 90 25.45 10.83 28.46
C ILE A 90 24.31 10.01 29.07
N ASP A 91 23.10 10.17 28.56
CA ASP A 91 21.87 9.61 29.15
C ASP A 91 20.84 9.32 28.04
N HIS A 92 20.02 8.28 28.19
CA HIS A 92 18.94 7.92 27.27
C HIS A 92 17.61 8.66 27.56
N HIS A 93 17.55 9.47 28.62
CA HIS A 93 16.39 10.31 28.95
C HIS A 93 16.57 11.74 28.48
N PRO A 94 15.52 12.43 28.01
CA PRO A 94 15.59 13.85 27.65
C PRO A 94 15.98 14.73 28.85
N LEU A 95 16.60 15.87 28.55
CA LEU A 95 17.02 16.85 29.54
C LEU A 95 15.87 17.30 30.45
N LYS A 96 15.99 17.06 31.75
CA LYS A 96 14.97 17.45 32.74
C LYS A 96 15.07 18.93 33.14
N LYS A 97 16.22 19.58 32.93
CA LYS A 97 16.48 20.99 33.30
C LYS A 97 17.41 21.69 32.31
N PRO A 98 17.29 23.01 32.11
CA PRO A 98 18.22 23.77 31.27
C PRO A 98 19.65 23.75 31.84
N LEU A 99 20.63 23.52 30.98
CA LEU A 99 22.03 23.35 31.37
C LEU A 99 22.76 24.67 31.55
N SER A 100 23.76 24.66 32.43
CA SER A 100 24.75 25.73 32.49
C SER A 100 25.73 25.65 31.31
N PRO A 101 26.39 26.75 30.88
CA PRO A 101 27.29 26.77 29.72
C PRO A 101 28.52 25.84 29.79
N LYS A 102 28.75 25.17 30.93
CA LYS A 102 29.89 24.26 31.16
C LYS A 102 29.51 22.79 31.20
N ILE A 103 28.24 22.47 30.94
CA ILE A 103 27.71 21.12 30.89
C ILE A 103 27.37 20.81 29.44
N GLU A 104 28.04 19.81 28.89
CA GLU A 104 27.67 19.18 27.63
C GLU A 104 26.69 18.05 27.93
N TYR A 105 25.62 17.94 27.16
CA TYR A 105 24.68 16.83 27.27
C TYR A 105 24.50 16.19 25.91
N GLU A 106 24.45 14.87 25.94
CA GLU A 106 24.23 14.05 24.79
C GLU A 106 23.27 12.95 25.20
N GLY A 107 22.05 13.04 24.69
CA GLY A 107 21.03 12.05 24.98
C GLY A 107 19.98 11.97 23.91
N GLU A 108 19.50 10.75 23.72
CA GLU A 108 18.51 10.37 22.71
C GLU A 108 17.52 9.41 23.39
N VAL A 109 16.28 9.36 22.93
CA VAL A 109 15.30 8.43 23.50
C VAL A 109 15.58 7.04 22.93
N ILE A 110 16.17 6.16 23.74
CA ILE A 110 16.64 4.82 23.38
C ILE A 110 16.51 3.85 24.57
N GLY A 111 16.59 2.54 24.33
CA GLY A 111 16.43 1.52 25.36
C GLY A 111 17.46 1.59 26.48
N ALA A 112 18.75 1.82 26.15
CA ALA A 112 19.85 1.86 27.12
C ALA A 112 20.95 2.86 26.73
N VAL A 113 21.67 3.42 27.70
CA VAL A 113 22.88 4.25 27.47
C VAL A 113 24.00 3.40 26.88
N SER A 114 24.11 2.14 27.29
CA SER A 114 25.04 1.16 26.71
C SER A 114 24.85 1.00 25.21
N THR A 115 23.62 1.12 24.70
CA THR A 115 23.34 1.11 23.25
C THR A 115 24.02 2.28 22.55
N LEU A 116 23.84 3.51 23.06
CA LEU A 116 24.42 4.72 22.49
C LEU A 116 25.96 4.64 22.42
N LEU A 117 26.58 4.11 23.47
CA LEU A 117 28.03 3.98 23.53
C LEU A 117 28.56 2.81 22.69
N ALA A 118 27.82 1.69 22.62
CA ALA A 118 28.15 0.58 21.74
C ALA A 118 28.17 0.98 20.26
N GLU A 119 27.19 1.79 19.82
CA GLU A 119 27.18 2.36 18.46
C GLU A 119 28.44 3.21 18.20
N ARG A 120 28.87 4.02 19.17
CA ARG A 120 30.10 4.82 19.02
C ARG A 120 31.35 3.97 19.00
N LEU A 121 31.41 2.92 19.81
CA LEU A 121 32.50 1.94 19.76
C LEU A 121 32.59 1.27 18.39
N GLN A 122 31.44 0.94 17.80
CA GLN A 122 31.36 0.40 16.44
C GLN A 122 31.87 1.40 15.40
N VAL A 123 31.42 2.66 15.45
CA VAL A 123 31.86 3.72 14.53
C VAL A 123 33.36 3.99 14.69
N ALA A 124 33.88 4.01 15.92
CA ALA A 124 35.29 4.22 16.22
C ALA A 124 36.16 2.96 15.96
N GLN A 125 35.54 1.83 15.58
CA GLN A 125 36.21 0.55 15.34
C GLN A 125 37.06 0.06 16.52
N ILE A 126 36.63 0.35 17.75
CA ILE A 126 37.33 -0.06 18.97
C ILE A 126 37.01 -1.53 19.25
N ARG A 127 38.05 -2.37 19.34
CA ARG A 127 37.89 -3.79 19.67
C ARG A 127 37.63 -3.99 21.16
N LEU A 128 36.72 -4.92 21.45
CA LEU A 128 36.37 -5.34 22.80
C LEU A 128 36.82 -6.79 23.00
N SER A 129 37.23 -7.12 24.23
CA SER A 129 37.30 -8.51 24.67
C SER A 129 35.90 -9.08 24.85
N SER A 130 35.78 -10.41 24.85
CA SER A 130 34.50 -11.10 25.07
C SER A 130 33.83 -10.66 26.38
N LEU A 131 34.60 -10.49 27.46
CA LEU A 131 34.07 -10.03 28.75
C LEU A 131 33.59 -8.58 28.71
N GLU A 132 34.36 -7.67 28.09
CA GLU A 132 33.96 -6.26 27.94
C GLU A 132 32.67 -6.15 27.10
N ALA A 133 32.61 -6.89 25.98
CA ALA A 133 31.43 -6.92 25.13
C ALA A 133 30.21 -7.51 25.88
N THR A 134 30.43 -8.52 26.73
CA THR A 134 29.39 -9.12 27.58
C THR A 134 28.86 -8.12 28.61
N LEU A 135 29.73 -7.36 29.29
CA LEU A 135 29.30 -6.38 30.29
C LEU A 135 28.49 -5.24 29.66
N ILE A 136 28.90 -4.74 28.49
CA ILE A 136 28.12 -3.71 27.78
C ILE A 136 26.78 -4.29 27.30
N ALA A 137 26.77 -5.54 26.84
CA ALA A 137 25.53 -6.21 26.42
C ALA A 137 24.58 -6.45 27.61
N LEU A 138 25.10 -6.81 28.79
CA LEU A 138 24.30 -6.93 30.01
C LEU A 138 23.51 -5.66 30.29
N GLY A 139 24.11 -4.48 30.10
CA GLY A 139 23.40 -3.19 30.24
C GLY A 139 22.24 -3.03 29.27
N ILE A 140 22.44 -3.36 27.99
CA ILE A 140 21.36 -3.32 26.99
C ILE A 140 20.23 -4.30 27.36
N TYR A 141 20.57 -5.54 27.72
CA TYR A 141 19.57 -6.55 28.02
C TYR A 141 18.80 -6.27 29.33
N GLU A 142 19.44 -5.68 30.35
CA GLU A 142 18.76 -5.32 31.59
C GLU A 142 17.73 -4.21 31.32
N ASP A 143 18.13 -3.13 30.66
CA ASP A 143 17.32 -1.92 30.51
C ASP A 143 16.24 -2.01 29.42
N THR A 144 16.40 -2.96 28.49
CA THR A 144 15.38 -3.30 27.49
C THR A 144 14.47 -4.44 27.92
N GLY A 145 14.70 -5.04 29.10
CA GLY A 145 13.95 -6.23 29.54
C GLY A 145 14.14 -7.40 28.59
N SER A 146 15.37 -7.65 28.15
CA SER A 146 15.70 -8.59 27.07
C SER A 146 14.89 -8.32 25.80
N PHE A 147 14.81 -7.04 25.41
CA PHE A 147 14.09 -6.50 24.25
C PHE A 147 12.56 -6.58 24.30
N GLN A 148 11.98 -6.79 25.48
CA GLN A 148 10.53 -6.91 25.64
C GLN A 148 9.86 -5.58 26.02
N PHE A 149 10.62 -4.59 26.49
CA PHE A 149 10.06 -3.30 26.90
C PHE A 149 9.73 -2.41 25.69
N SER A 150 8.66 -1.63 25.79
CA SER A 150 8.15 -0.80 24.68
C SER A 150 9.05 0.38 24.29
N ASN A 151 9.99 0.78 25.14
CA ASN A 151 11.05 1.75 24.83
C ASN A 151 12.24 1.12 24.08
N THR A 152 12.26 -0.20 23.88
CA THR A 152 13.27 -0.89 23.08
C THR A 152 13.14 -0.46 21.63
N THR A 153 14.26 -0.07 21.02
CA THR A 153 14.32 0.40 19.64
C THR A 153 15.09 -0.58 18.76
N PRO A 154 14.95 -0.50 17.42
CA PRO A 154 15.78 -1.29 16.50
C PRO A 154 17.30 -1.06 16.66
N ARG A 155 17.70 0.06 17.29
CA ARG A 155 19.10 0.37 17.56
C ARG A 155 19.67 -0.48 18.69
N ASP A 156 18.88 -0.77 19.72
CA ASP A 156 19.27 -1.66 20.81
C ASP A 156 19.60 -3.07 20.29
N LEU A 157 18.77 -3.58 19.38
CA LEU A 157 18.99 -4.86 18.69
C LEU A 157 20.25 -4.85 17.82
N LYS A 158 20.50 -3.76 17.08
CA LYS A 158 21.71 -3.61 16.25
C LYS A 158 22.98 -3.53 17.11
N ALA A 159 22.95 -2.80 18.21
CA ALA A 159 24.07 -2.71 19.15
C ALA A 159 24.33 -4.05 19.83
N ALA A 160 23.29 -4.75 20.28
CA ALA A 160 23.42 -6.10 20.82
C ALA A 160 24.00 -7.08 19.80
N ALA A 161 23.56 -7.02 18.54
CA ALA A 161 24.11 -7.82 17.45
C ALA A 161 25.60 -7.49 17.20
N TYR A 162 25.98 -6.22 17.25
CA TYR A 162 27.38 -5.80 17.16
C TYR A 162 28.23 -6.37 18.31
N LEU A 163 27.76 -6.24 19.55
CA LEU A 163 28.46 -6.76 20.74
C LEU A 163 28.57 -8.29 20.70
N ARG A 164 27.54 -8.99 20.22
CA ARG A 164 27.61 -10.43 19.95
C ARG A 164 28.65 -10.76 18.89
N GLY A 165 28.76 -9.94 17.84
CA GLY A 165 29.83 -10.03 16.84
C GLY A 165 31.25 -9.80 17.42
N GLN A 166 31.38 -9.04 18.51
CA GLN A 166 32.64 -8.88 19.28
C GLN A 166 32.88 -10.01 20.30
N GLY A 167 31.95 -10.97 20.41
CA GLY A 167 32.08 -12.13 21.30
C GLY A 167 31.39 -12.01 22.65
N ALA A 168 30.39 -11.13 22.82
CA ALA A 168 29.55 -11.11 24.02
C ALA A 168 28.87 -12.47 24.25
N ASP A 169 28.91 -13.00 25.48
CA ASP A 169 28.42 -14.32 25.85
C ASP A 169 26.99 -14.31 26.40
N LEU A 170 26.07 -14.94 25.67
CA LEU A 170 24.64 -14.98 26.03
C LEU A 170 24.35 -15.85 27.25
N ASP A 171 25.14 -16.91 27.50
CA ASP A 171 24.95 -17.78 28.66
C ASP A 171 25.31 -17.01 29.94
N MET A 172 26.36 -16.19 29.88
CA MET A 172 26.73 -15.29 30.95
C MET A 172 25.67 -14.20 31.15
N ILE A 173 25.15 -13.61 30.07
CA ILE A 173 24.08 -12.61 30.13
C ILE A 173 22.86 -13.17 30.87
N SER A 174 22.35 -14.34 30.45
CA SER A 174 21.19 -14.98 31.09
C SER A 174 21.45 -15.27 32.58
N ARG A 175 22.63 -15.78 32.92
CA ARG A 175 22.98 -16.13 34.31
C ARG A 175 22.92 -14.95 35.28
N PHE A 176 23.25 -13.74 34.83
CA PHE A 176 23.30 -12.55 35.69
C PHE A 176 22.04 -11.69 35.64
N LEU A 177 21.15 -11.89 34.66
CA LEU A 177 19.86 -11.19 34.58
C LEU A 177 18.75 -11.92 35.34
N ASP A 178 18.76 -13.25 35.36
CA ASP A 178 17.76 -14.05 36.09
C ASP A 178 18.06 -14.12 37.59
N LEU A 179 17.44 -13.24 38.37
CA LEU A 179 17.54 -13.25 39.83
C LEU A 179 16.80 -14.47 40.44
N PRO A 180 17.50 -15.41 41.10
CA PRO A 180 16.83 -16.39 41.95
C PRO A 180 16.25 -15.69 43.18
N LEU A 181 14.99 -16.01 43.51
CA LEU A 181 14.35 -15.54 44.73
C LEU A 181 15.15 -16.05 45.93
N ASN A 182 15.49 -15.15 46.87
CA ASN A 182 16.04 -15.59 48.15
C ASN A 182 14.94 -16.28 48.97
N SER A 183 15.30 -17.00 50.05
CA SER A 183 14.34 -17.80 50.82
C SER A 183 13.15 -16.99 51.36
N ALA A 184 13.36 -15.71 51.71
CA ALA A 184 12.29 -14.84 52.21
C ALA A 184 11.36 -14.37 51.07
N GLN A 185 11.93 -13.97 49.93
CA GLN A 185 11.18 -13.62 48.71
C GLN A 185 10.42 -14.82 48.15
N GLN A 186 11.00 -16.03 48.22
CA GLN A 186 10.35 -17.26 47.81
C GLN A 186 9.12 -17.55 48.68
N GLY A 187 9.23 -17.39 50.00
CA GLY A 187 8.07 -17.50 50.90
C GLY A 187 6.97 -16.48 50.58
N LEU A 188 7.36 -15.24 50.25
CA LEU A 188 6.42 -14.19 49.84
C LEU A 188 5.72 -14.50 48.50
N TYR A 189 6.48 -15.01 47.52
CA TYR A 189 5.96 -15.47 46.24
C TYR A 189 4.95 -16.62 46.42
N GLU A 190 5.32 -17.65 47.19
CA GLU A 190 4.44 -18.79 47.48
C GLU A 190 3.16 -18.38 48.21
N TYR A 191 3.24 -17.37 49.08
CA TYR A 191 2.06 -16.77 49.70
C TYR A 191 1.16 -16.11 48.66
N PHE A 192 1.68 -15.21 47.83
CA PHE A 192 0.88 -14.50 46.83
C PHE A 192 0.28 -15.42 45.78
N VAL A 193 1.00 -16.45 45.34
CA VAL A 193 0.47 -17.52 44.47
C VAL A 193 -0.84 -18.12 45.03
N ARG A 194 -1.01 -18.15 46.35
CA ARG A 194 -2.22 -18.68 47.02
C ARG A 194 -3.24 -17.62 47.41
N SER A 195 -2.82 -16.36 47.57
CA SER A 195 -3.63 -15.32 48.20
C SER A 195 -4.04 -14.17 47.28
N LEU A 196 -3.56 -14.13 46.03
CA LEU A 196 -3.91 -13.07 45.08
C LEU A 196 -5.41 -13.08 44.78
N GLU A 197 -6.05 -11.93 44.94
CA GLU A 197 -7.43 -11.71 44.50
C GLU A 197 -7.39 -11.28 43.04
N THR A 198 -8.12 -12.00 42.18
CA THR A 198 -8.24 -11.65 40.75
C THR A 198 -9.63 -11.10 40.48
N ARG A 199 -9.71 -9.96 39.78
CA ARG A 199 -10.96 -9.43 39.23
C ARG A 199 -10.78 -9.14 37.75
N ASN A 200 -11.77 -9.52 36.96
CA ASN A 200 -11.86 -9.13 35.57
C ASN A 200 -12.68 -7.82 35.48
N ILE A 201 -12.08 -6.77 34.93
CA ILE A 201 -12.67 -5.44 34.80
C ILE A 201 -12.64 -5.07 33.33
N GLU A 202 -13.80 -5.03 32.66
CA GLU A 202 -13.92 -4.69 31.23
C GLU A 202 -13.00 -5.54 30.31
N GLY A 203 -12.80 -6.82 30.66
CA GLY A 203 -11.95 -7.75 29.91
C GLY A 203 -10.49 -7.82 30.41
N TYR A 204 -10.05 -6.88 31.23
CA TYR A 204 -8.69 -6.85 31.78
C TYR A 204 -8.60 -7.66 33.08
N SER A 205 -7.63 -8.59 33.13
CA SER A 205 -7.34 -9.39 34.32
C SER A 205 -6.47 -8.58 35.27
N VAL A 206 -7.04 -8.14 36.40
CA VAL A 206 -6.33 -7.39 37.43
C VAL A 206 -6.17 -8.26 38.67
N MET A 207 -4.95 -8.33 39.19
CA MET A 207 -4.63 -9.06 40.41
C MET A 207 -4.17 -8.11 41.51
N VAL A 208 -4.74 -8.26 42.71
CA VAL A 208 -4.34 -7.50 43.90
C VAL A 208 -4.00 -8.47 45.04
N GLY A 209 -2.83 -8.30 45.65
CA GLY A 209 -2.37 -9.09 46.78
C GLY A 209 -2.00 -8.21 47.95
N ALA A 210 -2.34 -8.64 49.16
CA ALA A 210 -1.95 -7.93 50.38
C ALA A 210 -1.38 -8.87 51.45
N THR A 211 -0.33 -8.43 52.16
CA THR A 211 0.25 -9.18 53.28
C THR A 211 1.03 -8.30 54.26
N ARG A 212 1.32 -8.85 55.45
CA ARG A 212 2.19 -8.25 56.47
C ARG A 212 3.45 -9.09 56.62
N ILE A 213 4.60 -8.42 56.71
CA ILE A 213 5.91 -9.06 56.93
C ILE A 213 6.55 -8.51 58.20
N ASP A 214 7.19 -9.39 58.98
CA ASP A 214 7.79 -9.04 60.27
C ASP A 214 9.15 -8.34 60.13
N GLU A 215 9.84 -8.55 59.02
CA GLU A 215 11.16 -7.98 58.73
C GLU A 215 11.16 -7.17 57.44
N ARG A 216 12.07 -6.19 57.35
CA ARG A 216 12.22 -5.37 56.15
C ARG A 216 12.90 -6.17 55.04
N MET A 217 12.22 -6.29 53.92
CA MET A 217 12.71 -7.03 52.74
C MET A 217 13.10 -6.06 51.62
N GLY A 218 14.27 -6.25 51.03
CA GLY A 218 14.70 -5.55 49.81
C GLY A 218 14.21 -6.24 48.53
N GLU A 219 14.18 -5.50 47.42
CA GLU A 219 13.92 -6.04 46.07
C GLU A 219 12.56 -6.74 45.90
N LEU A 220 11.51 -6.22 46.55
CA LEU A 220 10.14 -6.75 46.45
C LEU A 220 9.58 -6.77 45.01
N SER A 221 10.14 -5.93 44.11
CA SER A 221 9.83 -5.90 42.68
C SER A 221 10.13 -7.22 41.96
N VAL A 222 11.11 -8.00 42.43
CA VAL A 222 11.47 -9.29 41.83
C VAL A 222 10.33 -10.29 42.01
N VAL A 223 9.67 -10.26 43.17
CA VAL A 223 8.48 -11.09 43.43
C VAL A 223 7.32 -10.69 42.52
N ALA A 224 7.09 -9.39 42.34
CA ALA A 224 6.07 -8.87 41.43
C ALA A 224 6.32 -9.30 39.97
N ASN A 225 7.56 -9.19 39.49
CA ASN A 225 7.94 -9.64 38.14
C ASN A 225 7.71 -11.15 37.98
N LYS A 226 8.15 -11.97 38.95
CA LYS A 226 7.92 -13.42 38.90
C LYS A 226 6.44 -13.78 38.88
N LEU A 227 5.60 -13.04 39.60
CA LEU A 227 4.14 -13.23 39.60
C LEU A 227 3.51 -12.80 38.27
N MET A 228 3.98 -11.70 37.66
CA MET A 228 3.59 -11.33 36.30
C MET A 228 3.91 -12.45 35.31
N ASP A 229 5.14 -12.99 35.32
CA ASP A 229 5.55 -14.09 34.42
C ASP A 229 4.75 -15.38 34.67
N THR A 230 4.32 -15.61 35.90
CA THR A 230 3.61 -16.84 36.29
C THR A 230 2.14 -16.82 35.89
N PHE A 231 1.48 -15.67 36.07
CA PHE A 231 0.03 -15.55 35.95
C PHE A 231 -0.44 -14.74 34.75
N ASP A 232 0.46 -14.00 34.11
CA ASP A 232 0.21 -13.12 32.96
C ASP A 232 -1.04 -12.21 33.12
N PRO A 233 -1.20 -11.49 34.25
CA PRO A 233 -2.32 -10.56 34.40
C PRO A 233 -2.07 -9.29 33.58
N THR A 234 -3.14 -8.61 33.19
CA THR A 234 -3.04 -7.27 32.59
C THR A 234 -2.36 -6.30 33.56
N ALA A 235 -2.74 -6.35 34.85
CA ALA A 235 -2.10 -5.55 35.88
C ALA A 235 -2.04 -6.28 37.24
N LEU A 236 -0.97 -6.04 37.98
CA LEU A 236 -0.70 -6.60 39.30
C LEU A 236 -0.38 -5.50 40.32
N PHE A 237 -1.03 -5.55 41.48
CA PHE A 237 -0.81 -4.64 42.60
C PHE A 237 -0.51 -5.44 43.87
N LEU A 238 0.66 -5.25 44.47
CA LEU A 238 1.06 -5.89 45.71
C LEU A 238 1.19 -4.87 46.82
N LEU A 239 0.44 -5.06 47.90
CA LEU A 239 0.46 -4.27 49.12
C LEU A 239 1.17 -5.05 50.23
N ILE A 240 2.35 -4.58 50.63
CA ILE A 240 3.21 -5.28 51.58
C ILE A 240 3.49 -4.36 52.77
N GLN A 241 2.88 -4.69 53.91
CA GLN A 241 3.10 -3.97 55.16
C GLN A 241 4.38 -4.47 55.83
N SER A 242 5.41 -3.62 55.86
CA SER A 242 6.60 -3.79 56.69
C SER A 242 6.39 -3.10 58.06
N PRO A 243 7.27 -3.32 59.06
CA PRO A 243 7.12 -2.73 60.40
C PRO A 243 6.94 -1.21 60.41
N ASP A 244 7.62 -0.48 59.52
CA ASP A 244 7.65 0.98 59.52
C ASP A 244 6.81 1.62 58.40
N MET A 245 6.34 0.85 57.42
CA MET A 245 5.74 1.41 56.19
C MET A 245 4.93 0.39 55.39
N LEU A 246 3.90 0.89 54.70
CA LEU A 246 3.12 0.13 53.72
C LEU A 246 3.65 0.42 52.30
N ASN A 247 4.14 -0.62 51.63
CA ASN A 247 4.63 -0.51 50.25
C ASN A 247 3.58 -1.01 49.27
N LEU A 248 3.36 -0.25 48.20
CA LEU A 248 2.61 -0.65 47.02
C LEU A 248 3.59 -0.86 45.87
N ILE A 249 3.45 -2.00 45.18
CA ILE A 249 4.21 -2.33 43.98
C ILE A 249 3.22 -2.64 42.87
N CYS A 250 3.37 -1.96 41.74
CA CYS A 250 2.47 -2.11 40.62
C CYS A 250 3.22 -2.56 39.38
N ARG A 251 2.62 -3.47 38.61
CA ARG A 251 3.08 -3.92 37.30
C ARG A 251 1.92 -3.96 36.31
N SER A 252 2.21 -3.66 35.05
CA SER A 252 1.27 -3.80 33.94
C SER A 252 1.92 -4.58 32.80
N GLY A 253 1.19 -5.55 32.24
CA GLY A 253 1.53 -6.23 30.99
C GLY A 253 1.06 -5.44 29.77
N ASP A 254 0.09 -4.54 29.94
CA ASP A 254 -0.55 -3.77 28.87
C ASP A 254 -0.51 -2.27 29.15
N ASP A 255 -0.42 -1.44 28.10
CA ASP A 255 -0.45 0.02 28.23
C ASP A 255 -1.86 0.56 28.54
N ALA A 256 -2.89 -0.28 28.40
CA ALA A 256 -4.27 0.00 28.78
C ALA A 256 -4.44 0.31 30.28
N VAL A 257 -3.56 -0.22 31.15
CA VAL A 257 -3.58 0.07 32.59
C VAL A 257 -2.34 0.86 33.00
N ASN A 258 -2.50 2.17 33.18
CA ASN A 258 -1.42 3.06 33.57
C ASN A 258 -1.16 3.00 35.08
N VAL A 259 -0.28 2.07 35.50
CA VAL A 259 0.00 1.87 36.92
C VAL A 259 0.78 3.02 37.56
N ALA A 260 1.50 3.84 36.77
CA ALA A 260 2.18 5.04 37.29
C ALA A 260 1.19 6.11 37.74
N GLU A 261 0.06 6.25 37.06
CA GLU A 261 -0.98 7.20 37.46
C GLU A 261 -1.65 6.78 38.77
N ILE A 262 -1.99 5.48 38.91
CA ILE A 262 -2.52 4.94 40.16
C ILE A 262 -1.53 5.14 41.31
N ALA A 263 -0.25 4.81 41.10
CA ALA A 263 0.79 5.01 42.11
C ALA A 263 0.95 6.49 42.49
N ARG A 264 0.88 7.42 41.53
CA ARG A 264 0.96 8.88 41.79
C ARG A 264 -0.18 9.38 42.66
N GLN A 265 -1.40 8.89 42.45
CA GLN A 265 -2.55 9.24 43.28
C GLN A 265 -2.40 8.74 44.73
N LEU A 266 -1.60 7.69 44.92
CA LEU A 266 -1.27 7.10 46.21
C LEU A 266 0.08 7.60 46.79
N GLY A 267 0.62 8.70 46.27
CA GLY A 267 1.85 9.33 46.78
C GLY A 267 3.16 8.68 46.31
N GLY A 268 3.11 7.86 45.26
CA GLY A 268 4.25 7.18 44.64
C GLY A 268 4.67 7.75 43.29
N GLY A 269 5.42 6.94 42.53
CA GLY A 269 5.93 7.28 41.20
C GLY A 269 6.43 6.05 40.44
N GLY A 270 6.71 6.24 39.15
CA GLY A 270 7.19 5.17 38.27
C GLY A 270 6.90 5.43 36.80
N HIS A 271 6.98 4.36 36.01
CA HIS A 271 6.71 4.30 34.58
C HIS A 271 5.36 3.64 34.29
N LEU A 272 4.85 3.82 33.07
CA LEU A 272 3.53 3.36 32.61
C LEU A 272 3.20 1.92 33.04
N ARG A 273 4.18 1.01 32.94
CA ARG A 273 4.06 -0.42 33.26
C ARG A 273 4.66 -0.86 34.59
N ALA A 274 5.37 0.00 35.30
CA ALA A 274 6.05 -0.35 36.55
C ALA A 274 6.13 0.84 37.48
N ALA A 275 5.49 0.76 38.64
CA ALA A 275 5.47 1.83 39.61
C ALA A 275 5.52 1.31 41.05
N ALA A 276 5.84 2.20 41.98
CA ALA A 276 5.81 1.91 43.41
C ALA A 276 5.35 3.14 44.21
N ALA A 277 4.72 2.89 45.35
CA ALA A 277 4.31 3.94 46.27
C ALA A 277 4.56 3.52 47.73
N VAL A 278 4.85 4.50 48.58
CA VAL A 278 4.87 4.31 50.03
C VAL A 278 3.65 4.99 50.59
N LEU A 279 2.68 4.18 51.02
CA LEU A 279 1.41 4.62 51.56
C LEU A 279 1.62 5.05 53.02
N ARG A 280 1.34 6.31 53.32
CA ARG A 280 1.41 6.88 54.67
C ARG A 280 -0.01 7.14 55.17
N GLU A 281 -0.25 6.88 56.46
CA GLU A 281 -1.53 7.20 57.13
C GLU A 281 -2.76 6.42 56.61
N ILE A 282 -2.54 5.23 56.03
CA ILE A 282 -3.61 4.32 55.60
C ILE A 282 -3.31 2.90 56.06
N GLU A 283 -4.32 2.21 56.56
CA GLU A 283 -4.21 0.81 56.99
C GLU A 283 -4.31 -0.14 55.79
N LEU A 284 -3.64 -1.30 55.89
CA LEU A 284 -3.57 -2.28 54.80
C LEU A 284 -4.94 -2.65 54.18
N PRO A 285 -6.04 -2.89 54.94
CA PRO A 285 -7.34 -3.20 54.35
C PRO A 285 -7.94 -2.04 53.52
N ASP A 286 -7.79 -0.80 54.01
CA ASP A 286 -8.30 0.38 53.33
C ASP A 286 -7.52 0.66 52.05
N ALA A 287 -6.20 0.42 52.06
CA ALA A 287 -5.36 0.53 50.89
C ALA A 287 -5.77 -0.45 49.78
N VAL A 288 -6.15 -1.70 50.13
CA VAL A 288 -6.66 -2.67 49.15
C VAL A 288 -7.95 -2.16 48.48
N VAL A 289 -8.88 -1.63 49.28
CA VAL A 289 -10.14 -1.07 48.76
C VAL A 289 -9.86 0.12 47.83
N GLN A 290 -8.95 1.01 48.22
CA GLN A 290 -8.59 2.18 47.43
C GLN A 290 -7.92 1.79 46.11
N VAL A 291 -7.00 0.82 46.11
CA VAL A 291 -6.39 0.30 44.87
C VAL A 291 -7.46 -0.26 43.93
N TRP A 292 -8.39 -1.06 44.46
CA TRP A 292 -9.50 -1.58 43.66
C TRP A 292 -10.38 -0.49 43.05
N GLN A 293 -10.70 0.57 43.81
CA GLN A 293 -11.47 1.70 43.29
C GLN A 293 -10.70 2.42 42.18
N LEU A 294 -9.44 2.76 42.40
CA LEU A 294 -8.63 3.50 41.44
C LEU A 294 -8.43 2.75 40.12
N VAL A 295 -8.12 1.45 40.18
CA VAL A 295 -7.94 0.65 38.96
C VAL A 295 -9.26 0.46 38.23
N THR A 296 -10.37 0.27 38.95
CA THR A 296 -11.70 0.14 38.33
C THR A 296 -12.10 1.43 37.62
N THR A 297 -11.95 2.58 38.27
CA THR A 297 -12.24 3.89 37.68
C THR A 297 -11.34 4.19 36.49
N GLN A 298 -10.02 3.93 36.59
CA GLN A 298 -9.10 4.17 35.46
C GLN A 298 -9.47 3.33 34.23
N ILE A 299 -9.80 2.05 34.44
CA ILE A 299 -10.23 1.19 33.34
C ILE A 299 -11.55 1.71 32.76
N GLN A 300 -12.56 1.96 33.58
CA GLN A 300 -13.90 2.40 33.13
C GLN A 300 -13.93 3.79 32.47
N ASP A 301 -13.13 4.74 32.96
CA ASP A 301 -13.06 6.11 32.42
C ASP A 301 -12.11 6.21 31.21
N SER A 302 -11.38 5.15 30.89
CA SER A 302 -10.51 5.14 29.72
C SER A 302 -11.38 5.30 28.46
N GLN A 303 -11.22 6.43 27.75
CA GLN A 303 -11.92 6.75 26.49
C GLN A 303 -11.53 5.80 25.32
N HIS A 304 -10.88 4.69 25.63
CA HIS A 304 -10.25 3.75 24.71
C HIS A 304 -10.70 2.30 24.94
N ILE A 305 -11.70 2.02 25.81
CA ILE A 305 -12.36 0.71 25.79
C ILE A 305 -13.09 0.59 24.45
N LEU A 306 -12.45 -0.10 23.51
CA LEU A 306 -13.08 -0.45 22.25
C LEU A 306 -14.18 -1.46 22.52
N ARG A 307 -15.36 -1.14 22.02
CA ARG A 307 -16.53 -2.00 22.06
C ARG A 307 -16.64 -2.75 20.75
N VAL A 308 -17.41 -3.83 20.76
CA VAL A 308 -17.79 -4.56 19.54
C VAL A 308 -18.38 -3.61 18.50
N SER A 309 -19.11 -2.57 18.92
CA SER A 309 -19.64 -1.52 18.05
C SER A 309 -18.58 -0.78 17.23
N ASP A 310 -17.35 -0.68 17.74
CA ASP A 310 -16.26 0.06 17.10
C ASP A 310 -15.57 -0.75 15.98
N LEU A 311 -15.74 -2.07 16.00
CA LEU A 311 -15.19 -2.99 14.98
C LEU A 311 -16.25 -3.51 14.00
N MET A 312 -17.53 -3.48 14.37
CA MET A 312 -18.57 -4.13 13.58
C MET A 312 -18.86 -3.44 12.25
N SER A 313 -19.19 -4.27 11.25
CA SER A 313 -19.69 -3.82 9.97
C SER A 313 -21.20 -4.09 9.86
N TYR A 314 -21.93 -3.15 9.28
CA TYR A 314 -23.38 -3.25 9.07
C TYR A 314 -23.72 -3.92 7.73
N GLY A 315 -24.96 -4.41 7.60
CA GLY A 315 -25.49 -4.89 6.32
C GLY A 315 -25.03 -6.30 5.91
N ALA A 316 -24.67 -7.16 6.87
CA ALA A 316 -24.28 -8.53 6.58
C ALA A 316 -25.42 -9.34 5.92
N LYS A 317 -25.07 -10.15 4.91
CA LYS A 317 -26.03 -11.00 4.21
C LYS A 317 -26.49 -12.14 5.11
N VAL A 318 -27.80 -12.25 5.30
CA VAL A 318 -28.44 -13.33 6.06
C VAL A 318 -29.13 -14.35 5.17
N PHE A 319 -29.28 -15.57 5.68
CA PHE A 319 -30.09 -16.64 5.08
C PHE A 319 -31.18 -17.12 6.02
N GLU A 320 -32.34 -17.47 5.49
CA GLU A 320 -33.43 -18.07 6.27
C GLU A 320 -33.11 -19.55 6.56
N VAL A 321 -33.46 -20.01 7.76
CA VAL A 321 -33.13 -21.37 8.24
C VAL A 321 -33.64 -22.48 7.30
N LYS A 322 -34.76 -22.26 6.62
CA LYS A 322 -35.42 -23.24 5.73
C LYS A 322 -34.92 -23.21 4.28
N THR A 323 -34.04 -22.27 3.91
CA THR A 323 -33.58 -22.15 2.53
C THR A 323 -32.70 -23.35 2.14
N PRO A 324 -32.91 -24.00 0.98
CA PRO A 324 -32.04 -25.09 0.53
C PRO A 324 -30.63 -24.61 0.16
N LEU A 325 -29.60 -25.42 0.48
CA LEU A 325 -28.20 -25.09 0.16
C LEU A 325 -27.99 -24.84 -1.33
N ARG A 326 -28.62 -25.61 -2.23
CA ARG A 326 -28.51 -25.43 -3.69
C ARG A 326 -28.88 -24.03 -4.17
N GLU A 327 -29.77 -23.33 -3.47
CA GLU A 327 -30.22 -21.98 -3.83
C GLU A 327 -29.21 -20.92 -3.38
N ILE A 328 -28.52 -21.18 -2.27
CA ILE A 328 -27.56 -20.24 -1.68
C ILE A 328 -26.11 -20.51 -2.05
N MET A 329 -25.73 -21.72 -2.49
CA MET A 329 -24.35 -22.02 -2.89
C MET A 329 -23.84 -21.07 -3.98
N PRO A 330 -24.61 -20.75 -5.05
CA PRO A 330 -24.19 -19.74 -6.02
C PRO A 330 -24.01 -18.35 -5.37
N LEU A 331 -24.81 -18.01 -4.35
CA LEU A 331 -24.71 -16.74 -3.63
C LEU A 331 -23.47 -16.71 -2.72
N ILE A 332 -23.16 -17.81 -2.03
CA ILE A 332 -21.96 -17.96 -1.18
C ILE A 332 -20.70 -17.81 -2.04
N SER A 333 -20.65 -18.47 -3.19
CA SER A 333 -19.53 -18.32 -4.15
C SER A 333 -19.39 -16.90 -4.68
N ARG A 334 -20.50 -16.20 -4.90
CA ARG A 334 -20.50 -14.79 -5.35
C ARG A 334 -20.08 -13.79 -4.27
N LEU A 335 -20.40 -14.05 -3.01
CA LEU A 335 -20.15 -13.11 -1.90
C LEU A 335 -18.76 -13.31 -1.28
N GLY A 336 -18.25 -14.55 -1.26
CA GLY A 336 -16.90 -14.85 -0.82
C GLY A 336 -16.63 -14.58 0.66
N HIS A 337 -17.67 -14.50 1.49
CA HIS A 337 -17.54 -14.42 2.95
C HIS A 337 -17.38 -15.81 3.54
N GLU A 338 -16.64 -15.92 4.64
CA GLU A 338 -16.39 -17.20 5.30
C GLU A 338 -17.61 -17.72 6.09
N GLY A 339 -18.49 -16.82 6.53
CA GLY A 339 -19.68 -17.12 7.32
C GLY A 339 -20.86 -16.22 6.96
N TYR A 340 -22.06 -16.69 7.31
CA TYR A 340 -23.31 -16.00 7.03
C TYR A 340 -24.27 -16.21 8.21
N PRO A 341 -24.79 -15.14 8.84
CA PRO A 341 -25.79 -15.29 9.90
C PRO A 341 -27.06 -15.94 9.34
N VAL A 342 -27.60 -16.90 10.08
CA VAL A 342 -28.83 -17.61 9.75
C VAL A 342 -29.93 -17.10 10.65
N VAL A 343 -31.06 -16.76 10.06
CA VAL A 343 -32.20 -16.18 10.77
C VAL A 343 -33.43 -17.07 10.70
N GLU A 344 -34.24 -17.00 11.75
CA GLU A 344 -35.60 -17.54 11.77
C GLU A 344 -36.52 -16.46 12.37
N ASN A 345 -37.57 -16.07 11.63
CA ASN A 345 -38.51 -15.00 12.04
C ASN A 345 -37.80 -13.67 12.40
N GLY A 346 -36.70 -13.35 11.70
CA GLY A 346 -35.91 -12.13 11.92
C GLY A 346 -34.94 -12.16 13.11
N ARG A 347 -34.83 -13.28 13.83
CA ARG A 347 -33.85 -13.49 14.90
C ARG A 347 -32.70 -14.36 14.43
N VAL A 348 -31.48 -14.06 14.86
CA VAL A 348 -30.30 -14.88 14.54
C VAL A 348 -30.36 -16.18 15.35
N VAL A 349 -30.31 -17.32 14.67
CA VAL A 349 -30.38 -18.67 15.26
C VAL A 349 -29.11 -19.48 15.05
N GLY A 350 -28.24 -19.05 14.12
CA GLY A 350 -26.99 -19.74 13.83
C GLY A 350 -26.10 -18.99 12.85
N VAL A 351 -24.98 -19.62 12.49
CA VAL A 351 -24.04 -19.14 11.47
C VAL A 351 -23.70 -20.28 10.52
N LEU A 352 -23.92 -20.07 9.22
CA LEU A 352 -23.52 -21.00 8.17
C LEU A 352 -22.09 -20.66 7.72
N GLN A 353 -21.14 -21.58 7.84
CA GLN A 353 -19.81 -21.39 7.28
C GLN A 353 -19.78 -21.82 5.81
N ALA A 354 -19.14 -21.03 4.96
CA ALA A 354 -19.03 -21.32 3.53
C ALA A 354 -18.37 -22.69 3.28
N ARG A 355 -17.34 -23.04 4.06
CA ARG A 355 -16.65 -24.34 3.98
C ARG A 355 -17.59 -25.54 4.19
N ASP A 356 -18.56 -25.42 5.09
CA ASP A 356 -19.48 -26.51 5.42
C ASP A 356 -20.56 -26.63 4.35
N ALA A 357 -21.02 -25.50 3.81
CA ALA A 357 -21.90 -25.48 2.63
C ALA A 357 -21.22 -26.14 1.41
N TYR A 358 -19.95 -25.84 1.14
CA TYR A 358 -19.21 -26.46 0.02
C TYR A 358 -18.97 -27.95 0.24
N ARG A 359 -18.60 -28.37 1.46
CA ARG A 359 -18.46 -29.80 1.80
C ARG A 359 -19.77 -30.55 1.60
N ALA A 360 -20.89 -29.99 2.06
CA ALA A 360 -22.20 -30.57 1.83
C ALA A 360 -22.50 -30.69 0.31
N GLY A 361 -22.15 -29.69 -0.48
CA GLY A 361 -22.27 -29.74 -1.94
C GLY A 361 -21.44 -30.84 -2.60
N GLN A 362 -20.18 -31.03 -2.18
CA GLN A 362 -19.30 -32.09 -2.69
C GLN A 362 -19.81 -33.51 -2.38
N HIS A 363 -20.59 -33.66 -1.31
CA HIS A 363 -21.22 -34.92 -0.92
C HIS A 363 -22.65 -35.08 -1.46
N GLU A 364 -23.06 -34.29 -2.45
CA GLU A 364 -24.41 -34.32 -3.05
C GLU A 364 -25.56 -34.00 -2.07
N LEU A 365 -25.23 -33.38 -0.93
CA LEU A 365 -26.19 -32.98 0.12
C LEU A 365 -26.74 -31.56 -0.07
N SER A 366 -26.66 -31.00 -1.28
CA SER A 366 -27.14 -29.63 -1.58
C SER A 366 -28.66 -29.45 -1.45
N HIS A 367 -29.41 -30.53 -1.24
CA HIS A 367 -30.86 -30.49 -0.99
C HIS A 367 -31.20 -30.18 0.48
N LEU A 368 -30.25 -30.33 1.40
CA LEU A 368 -30.43 -29.97 2.81
C LEU A 368 -30.68 -28.46 2.96
N SER A 369 -31.32 -28.08 4.07
CA SER A 369 -31.54 -26.68 4.41
C SER A 369 -30.31 -26.05 5.04
N VAL A 370 -30.26 -24.71 5.07
CA VAL A 370 -29.24 -23.97 5.82
C VAL A 370 -29.20 -24.41 7.28
N GLY A 371 -30.37 -24.60 7.89
CA GLY A 371 -30.51 -25.02 9.28
C GLY A 371 -29.87 -26.37 9.59
N ASP A 372 -29.81 -27.27 8.61
CA ASP A 372 -29.24 -28.62 8.80
C ASP A 372 -27.70 -28.61 8.82
N VAL A 373 -27.07 -27.57 8.27
CA VAL A 373 -25.60 -27.47 8.12
C VAL A 373 -24.99 -26.34 8.96
N MET A 374 -25.78 -25.35 9.37
CA MET A 374 -25.29 -24.24 10.19
C MET A 374 -24.77 -24.70 11.56
N VAL A 375 -23.87 -23.91 12.13
CA VAL A 375 -23.55 -23.99 13.55
C VAL A 375 -24.65 -23.25 14.31
N ALA A 376 -25.31 -23.92 15.25
CA ALA A 376 -26.35 -23.35 16.10
C ALA A 376 -25.84 -23.15 17.54
N GLY A 377 -26.48 -22.24 18.29
CA GLY A 377 -26.16 -21.96 19.70
C GLY A 377 -26.05 -20.47 20.03
N GLU A 378 -25.51 -20.14 21.20
CA GLU A 378 -25.25 -18.75 21.64
C GLU A 378 -24.01 -18.16 20.96
N LEU A 379 -24.16 -17.85 19.67
CA LEU A 379 -23.06 -17.41 18.80
C LEU A 379 -22.99 -15.88 18.63
N THR A 380 -23.86 -15.13 19.32
CA THR A 380 -24.00 -13.67 19.13
C THR A 380 -23.42 -12.87 20.28
N LEU A 381 -23.14 -11.59 20.02
CA LEU A 381 -22.76 -10.57 21.00
C LEU A 381 -23.62 -9.31 20.81
N LYS A 382 -23.56 -8.38 21.75
CA LYS A 382 -24.20 -7.06 21.71
C LYS A 382 -23.19 -5.97 21.33
N PRO A 383 -23.64 -4.81 20.83
CA PRO A 383 -22.75 -3.71 20.46
C PRO A 383 -21.87 -3.21 21.61
N ASP A 384 -22.38 -3.28 22.84
CA ASP A 384 -21.72 -2.80 24.05
C ASP A 384 -20.75 -3.81 24.67
N ASP A 385 -20.69 -5.04 24.15
CA ASP A 385 -19.77 -6.08 24.62
C ASP A 385 -18.32 -5.70 24.27
N THR A 386 -17.37 -6.25 25.02
CA THR A 386 -15.95 -5.95 24.91
C THR A 386 -15.26 -6.73 23.78
N ILE A 387 -14.09 -6.25 23.32
CA ILE A 387 -13.27 -7.01 22.36
C ILE A 387 -12.77 -8.33 22.95
N ALA A 388 -12.49 -8.39 24.26
CA ALA A 388 -12.10 -9.64 24.92
C ALA A 388 -13.20 -10.72 24.85
N GLU A 389 -14.46 -10.33 25.05
CA GLU A 389 -15.60 -11.23 24.90
C GLU A 389 -15.78 -11.71 23.45
N LEU A 390 -15.50 -10.83 22.47
CA LEU A 390 -15.45 -11.16 21.05
C LEU A 390 -14.37 -12.19 20.74
N GLU A 391 -13.14 -11.98 21.24
CA GLU A 391 -12.02 -12.90 21.08
C GLU A 391 -12.34 -14.27 21.68
N GLN A 392 -12.81 -14.29 22.91
CA GLN A 392 -13.19 -15.51 23.60
C GLN A 392 -14.31 -16.25 22.85
N LYS A 393 -15.33 -15.52 22.37
CA LYS A 393 -16.42 -16.11 21.57
C LYS A 393 -15.87 -16.72 20.28
N MET A 394 -14.96 -16.04 19.57
CA MET A 394 -14.34 -16.57 18.34
C MET A 394 -13.51 -17.83 18.61
N VAL A 395 -12.76 -17.87 19.71
CA VAL A 395 -11.95 -19.04 20.10
C VAL A 395 -12.83 -20.23 20.48
N VAL A 396 -13.81 -20.03 21.36
CA VAL A 396 -14.69 -21.10 21.87
C VAL A 396 -15.57 -21.68 20.75
N THR A 397 -16.12 -20.82 19.89
CA THR A 397 -17.02 -21.28 18.82
C THR A 397 -16.25 -21.74 17.57
N GLY A 398 -14.97 -21.39 17.44
CA GLY A 398 -14.17 -21.61 16.23
C GLY A 398 -14.65 -20.80 15.01
N LEU A 399 -15.61 -19.89 15.18
CA LEU A 399 -16.15 -19.05 14.13
C LEU A 399 -15.21 -17.87 13.87
N GLY A 400 -14.92 -17.60 12.59
CA GLY A 400 -14.19 -16.40 12.19
C GLY A 400 -15.07 -15.15 12.09
N GLN A 401 -16.37 -15.27 12.36
CA GLN A 401 -17.34 -14.20 12.20
C GLN A 401 -18.45 -14.32 13.25
N ILE A 402 -18.68 -13.26 13.99
CA ILE A 402 -19.62 -13.22 15.12
C ILE A 402 -20.74 -12.22 14.80
N PRO A 403 -22.01 -12.65 14.73
CA PRO A 403 -23.14 -11.75 14.52
C PRO A 403 -23.42 -10.91 15.78
N ILE A 404 -23.68 -9.63 15.58
CA ILE A 404 -23.99 -8.68 16.65
C ILE A 404 -25.49 -8.39 16.63
N VAL A 405 -26.16 -8.52 17.77
CA VAL A 405 -27.63 -8.45 17.87
C VAL A 405 -28.12 -7.40 18.85
N ASP A 406 -29.35 -6.94 18.66
CA ASP A 406 -30.07 -6.10 19.63
C ASP A 406 -30.65 -6.94 20.78
N ASP A 407 -31.27 -6.27 21.77
CA ASP A 407 -31.94 -6.94 22.89
C ASP A 407 -33.10 -7.87 22.48
N ALA A 408 -33.63 -7.71 21.26
CA ALA A 408 -34.67 -8.57 20.69
C ALA A 408 -34.12 -9.76 19.88
N GLY A 409 -32.78 -9.90 19.77
CA GLY A 409 -32.08 -10.95 19.04
C GLY A 409 -32.01 -10.72 17.52
N ARG A 410 -32.27 -9.50 17.05
CA ARG A 410 -32.22 -9.12 15.63
C ARG A 410 -30.81 -8.66 15.28
N LEU A 411 -30.35 -9.04 14.09
CA LEU A 411 -29.02 -8.69 13.60
C LEU A 411 -28.86 -7.17 13.43
N ILE A 412 -27.84 -6.61 14.08
CA ILE A 412 -27.36 -5.23 13.90
C ILE A 412 -26.19 -5.22 12.92
N GLY A 413 -25.19 -6.09 13.14
CA GLY A 413 -23.94 -6.10 12.40
C GLY A 413 -23.17 -7.40 12.55
N ILE A 414 -21.94 -7.44 12.04
CA ILE A 414 -21.04 -8.58 12.16
C ILE A 414 -19.62 -8.09 12.44
N VAL A 415 -18.88 -8.82 13.26
CA VAL A 415 -17.43 -8.63 13.42
C VAL A 415 -16.71 -9.85 12.89
N THR A 416 -15.68 -9.64 12.05
CA THR A 416 -14.87 -10.72 11.49
C THR A 416 -13.50 -10.80 12.13
N ARG A 417 -12.84 -11.95 12.02
CA ARG A 417 -11.45 -12.15 12.44
C ARG A 417 -10.49 -11.18 11.76
N THR A 418 -10.80 -10.73 10.54
CA THR A 418 -10.00 -9.71 9.86
C THR A 418 -10.11 -8.35 10.56
N ASP A 419 -11.30 -8.00 11.07
CA ASP A 419 -11.51 -6.73 11.78
C ASP A 419 -10.74 -6.72 13.10
N LEU A 420 -10.73 -7.87 13.81
CA LEU A 420 -9.91 -8.08 15.00
C LEU A 420 -8.40 -8.02 14.71
N LEU A 421 -7.93 -8.67 13.64
CA LEU A 421 -6.51 -8.63 13.24
C LEU A 421 -6.04 -7.22 12.86
N ARG A 422 -6.88 -6.45 12.15
CA ARG A 422 -6.58 -5.03 11.85
C ARG A 422 -6.51 -4.20 13.12
N HIS A 423 -7.38 -4.47 14.08
CA HIS A 423 -7.35 -3.79 15.36
C HIS A 423 -6.00 -4.04 16.09
N TRP A 424 -5.53 -5.28 16.16
CA TRP A 424 -4.21 -5.59 16.74
C TRP A 424 -3.05 -4.92 15.99
N ALA A 425 -3.13 -4.86 14.65
CA ALA A 425 -2.13 -4.18 13.82
C ALA A 425 -2.10 -2.64 14.03
N HIS A 426 -3.20 -2.04 14.47
CA HIS A 426 -3.23 -0.62 14.87
C HIS A 426 -2.66 -0.38 16.26
N LEU A 427 -2.74 -1.38 17.15
CA LEU A 427 -2.27 -1.31 18.54
C LEU A 427 -0.75 -1.53 18.60
N HIS A 428 -0.22 -2.34 17.68
CA HIS A 428 1.19 -2.54 17.43
C HIS A 428 1.51 -1.94 16.06
N PRO A 429 1.73 -0.62 15.95
CA PRO A 429 2.08 -0.01 14.68
C PRO A 429 3.40 -0.61 14.19
N THR A 430 3.32 -1.63 13.33
CA THR A 430 4.33 -1.85 12.30
C THR A 430 4.38 -0.56 11.48
N GLU A 431 5.57 -0.14 11.04
CA GLU A 431 5.79 1.14 10.33
C GLU A 431 4.84 1.40 9.13
N ASP A 432 4.09 0.38 8.67
CA ASP A 432 3.05 0.47 7.65
C ASP A 432 1.67 1.00 8.13
N ALA A 433 1.41 1.11 9.43
CA ALA A 433 0.14 1.61 9.96
C ALA A 433 0.03 3.15 9.84
N GLY A 434 -0.26 3.62 8.62
CA GLY A 434 -0.71 4.99 8.39
C GLY A 434 -0.02 5.73 7.26
N LEU A 435 0.38 5.05 6.18
CA LEU A 435 0.76 5.74 4.94
C LEU A 435 -0.44 6.56 4.45
N ARG A 436 -0.32 7.89 4.59
CA ARG A 436 -1.33 8.87 4.15
C ARG A 436 -0.79 9.67 2.98
N ILE A 437 -1.61 9.83 1.94
CA ILE A 437 -1.35 10.84 0.91
C ILE A 437 -1.84 12.18 1.42
N SER A 438 -0.90 13.10 1.65
CA SER A 438 -1.25 14.46 2.04
C SER A 438 -1.88 15.23 0.87
N LEU A 439 -2.77 16.18 1.16
CA LEU A 439 -3.29 17.13 0.15
C LEU A 439 -2.17 17.90 -0.56
N LYS A 440 -1.02 18.13 0.10
CA LYS A 440 0.16 18.72 -0.53
C LYS A 440 0.73 17.84 -1.65
N GLN A 441 0.70 16.52 -1.47
CA GLN A 441 1.18 15.55 -2.47
C GLN A 441 0.21 15.44 -3.65
N PHE A 442 -1.11 15.46 -3.39
CA PHE A 442 -2.12 15.61 -4.45
C PHE A 442 -1.89 16.91 -5.24
N LYS A 443 -1.76 18.04 -4.55
CA LYS A 443 -1.54 19.35 -5.20
C LYS A 443 -0.28 19.41 -6.04
N LYS A 444 0.79 18.75 -5.59
CA LYS A 444 2.07 18.69 -6.34
C LYS A 444 1.97 17.86 -7.62
N THR A 445 1.13 16.83 -7.63
CA THR A 445 1.11 15.83 -8.72
C THR A 445 -0.06 16.04 -9.69
N LEU A 446 -1.26 16.29 -9.15
CA LEU A 446 -2.50 16.49 -9.91
C LEU A 446 -2.82 17.98 -10.14
N GLY A 447 -2.09 18.89 -9.51
CA GLY A 447 -2.35 20.33 -9.56
C GLY A 447 -3.39 20.80 -8.54
N ALA A 448 -3.46 22.12 -8.35
CA ALA A 448 -4.39 22.76 -7.43
C ALA A 448 -5.87 22.56 -7.81
N PRO A 449 -6.28 22.79 -9.08
CA PRO A 449 -7.70 22.68 -9.47
C PRO A 449 -8.27 21.28 -9.23
N THR A 450 -7.51 20.24 -9.57
CA THR A 450 -7.90 18.85 -9.41
C THR A 450 -7.96 18.43 -7.94
N THR A 451 -7.03 18.93 -7.12
CA THR A 451 -7.05 18.67 -5.67
C THR A 451 -8.27 19.32 -5.01
N ASP A 452 -8.61 20.55 -5.41
CA ASP A 452 -9.78 21.26 -4.91
C ASP A 452 -11.09 20.56 -5.33
N LEU A 453 -11.12 19.97 -6.54
CA LEU A 453 -12.22 19.11 -7.00
C LEU A 453 -12.37 17.86 -6.11
N ILE A 454 -11.29 17.12 -5.86
CA ILE A 454 -11.30 15.93 -4.98
C ILE A 454 -11.83 16.29 -3.59
N GLN A 455 -11.39 17.43 -3.04
CA GLN A 455 -11.84 17.90 -1.75
C GLN A 455 -13.34 18.22 -1.74
N LYS A 456 -13.86 18.92 -2.75
CA LYS A 456 -15.31 19.20 -2.87
C LYS A 456 -16.14 17.92 -2.98
N ILE A 457 -15.67 16.93 -3.72
CA ILE A 457 -16.33 15.62 -3.84
C ILE A 457 -16.35 14.92 -2.47
N ALA A 458 -15.23 14.96 -1.73
CA ALA A 458 -15.14 14.38 -0.39
C ALA A 458 -16.10 15.05 0.62
N GLU A 459 -16.16 16.39 0.62
CA GLU A 459 -17.07 17.17 1.46
C GLU A 459 -18.54 16.88 1.12
N PHE A 460 -18.87 16.74 -0.17
CA PHE A 460 -20.20 16.36 -0.61
C PHE A 460 -20.58 14.94 -0.14
N ALA A 461 -19.66 13.98 -0.23
CA ALA A 461 -19.87 12.62 0.22
C ALA A 461 -20.05 12.50 1.74
N GLU A 462 -19.31 13.28 2.53
CA GLU A 462 -19.48 13.38 3.98
C GLU A 462 -20.93 13.77 4.34
N GLY A 463 -21.46 14.80 3.68
CA GLY A 463 -22.84 15.27 3.90
C GLY A 463 -23.93 14.25 3.57
N GLN A 464 -23.59 13.20 2.79
CA GLN A 464 -24.49 12.11 2.42
C GLN A 464 -24.23 10.82 3.23
N GLY A 465 -23.25 10.81 4.14
CA GLY A 465 -22.84 9.62 4.89
C GLY A 465 -22.31 8.48 4.00
N SER A 466 -21.81 8.79 2.81
CA SER A 466 -21.36 7.80 1.83
C SER A 466 -19.85 7.61 1.86
N GLY A 467 -19.38 6.36 1.94
CA GLY A 467 -17.95 6.05 1.82
C GLY A 467 -17.46 6.22 0.39
N ILE A 468 -16.47 7.10 0.18
CA ILE A 468 -15.88 7.36 -1.14
C ILE A 468 -14.37 7.22 -1.12
N TYR A 469 -13.86 6.61 -2.19
CA TYR A 469 -12.47 6.25 -2.35
C TYR A 469 -11.98 6.65 -3.73
N LEU A 470 -10.82 7.27 -3.81
CA LEU A 470 -10.07 7.40 -5.05
C LEU A 470 -9.32 6.09 -5.29
N VAL A 471 -9.45 5.45 -6.45
CA VAL A 471 -8.94 4.09 -6.65
C VAL A 471 -8.13 3.94 -7.94
N GLY A 472 -7.24 2.94 -7.97
CA GLY A 472 -6.64 2.48 -9.22
C GLY A 472 -5.43 3.28 -9.67
N GLY A 473 -5.33 3.50 -10.99
CA GLY A 473 -4.13 4.03 -11.65
C GLY A 473 -3.72 5.41 -11.12
N VAL A 474 -4.69 6.26 -10.78
CA VAL A 474 -4.41 7.59 -10.21
C VAL A 474 -3.68 7.49 -8.86
N VAL A 475 -4.03 6.54 -7.99
CA VAL A 475 -3.38 6.39 -6.69
C VAL A 475 -1.94 5.96 -6.87
N ARG A 476 -1.71 4.96 -7.73
CA ARG A 476 -0.37 4.51 -8.14
C ARG A 476 0.46 5.67 -8.71
N ASP A 477 -0.11 6.43 -9.63
CA ASP A 477 0.61 7.51 -10.32
C ASP A 477 0.93 8.68 -9.38
N VAL A 478 0.04 9.01 -8.43
CA VAL A 478 0.32 9.99 -7.36
C VAL A 478 1.48 9.53 -6.47
N LEU A 479 1.57 8.24 -6.15
CA LEU A 479 2.69 7.68 -5.38
C LEU A 479 4.00 7.70 -6.18
N LEU A 480 3.93 7.45 -7.50
CA LEU A 480 5.06 7.54 -8.43
C LEU A 480 5.41 8.99 -8.86
N LYS A 481 4.67 10.00 -8.38
CA LYS A 481 4.83 11.42 -8.74
C LYS A 481 4.65 11.67 -10.26
N ARG A 482 3.72 10.96 -10.87
CA ARG A 482 3.33 11.06 -12.28
C ARG A 482 1.96 11.73 -12.38
N ALA A 483 1.80 12.62 -13.36
CA ALA A 483 0.51 13.25 -13.63
C ALA A 483 -0.49 12.21 -14.18
N ASN A 484 -1.74 12.30 -13.76
CA ASN A 484 -2.83 11.46 -14.25
C ASN A 484 -4.16 12.23 -14.12
N ASP A 485 -4.84 12.42 -15.24
CA ASP A 485 -6.12 13.15 -15.32
C ASP A 485 -7.34 12.22 -15.26
N ASP A 486 -7.12 10.90 -15.21
CA ASP A 486 -8.15 9.86 -15.15
C ASP A 486 -8.52 9.57 -13.69
N LEU A 487 -9.58 10.23 -13.22
CA LEU A 487 -10.02 10.15 -11.82
C LEU A 487 -11.18 9.16 -11.66
N ASP A 488 -10.84 8.00 -11.11
CA ASP A 488 -11.80 6.95 -10.75
C ASP A 488 -12.16 7.01 -9.26
N PHE A 489 -13.46 7.20 -8.99
CA PHE A 489 -14.01 7.18 -7.63
C PHE A 489 -14.90 5.96 -7.43
N VAL A 490 -14.61 5.19 -6.38
CA VAL A 490 -15.47 4.10 -5.93
C VAL A 490 -16.32 4.55 -4.77
N ILE A 491 -17.62 4.27 -4.87
CA ILE A 491 -18.63 4.65 -3.88
C ILE A 491 -19.19 3.37 -3.27
N GLU A 492 -19.13 3.26 -1.94
CA GLU A 492 -19.85 2.23 -1.18
C GLU A 492 -21.33 2.60 -1.09
N GLY A 493 -22.05 2.37 -2.19
CA GLY A 493 -23.43 2.80 -2.38
C GLY A 493 -23.82 2.84 -3.87
N ASP A 494 -24.87 3.60 -4.19
CA ASP A 494 -25.30 3.82 -5.58
C ASP A 494 -24.55 5.01 -6.18
N ALA A 495 -23.62 4.74 -7.10
CA ALA A 495 -22.82 5.76 -7.77
C ALA A 495 -23.63 6.60 -8.76
N ILE A 496 -24.73 6.04 -9.29
CA ILE A 496 -25.63 6.77 -10.20
C ILE A 496 -26.40 7.80 -9.41
N GLU A 497 -26.97 7.39 -8.27
CA GLU A 497 -27.68 8.30 -7.37
C GLU A 497 -26.75 9.40 -6.84
N PHE A 498 -25.53 9.04 -6.44
CA PHE A 498 -24.52 10.02 -6.05
C PHE A 498 -24.19 10.99 -7.19
N GLY A 499 -24.00 10.48 -8.41
CA GLY A 499 -23.74 11.26 -9.61
C GLY A 499 -24.90 12.21 -9.97
N GLU A 500 -26.14 11.79 -9.80
CA GLU A 500 -27.32 12.63 -10.04
C GLU A 500 -27.37 13.78 -9.02
N ARG A 501 -27.14 13.49 -7.73
CA ARG A 501 -27.14 14.49 -6.65
C ARG A 501 -25.98 15.48 -6.76
N ILE A 502 -24.78 15.03 -7.14
CA ILE A 502 -23.62 15.93 -7.26
C ILE A 502 -23.78 16.89 -8.44
N VAL A 503 -24.39 16.44 -9.55
CA VAL A 503 -24.73 17.30 -10.69
C VAL A 503 -25.82 18.32 -10.34
N GLU A 504 -26.80 17.94 -9.52
CA GLU A 504 -27.81 18.88 -9.02
C GLU A 504 -27.18 20.01 -8.17
N ALA A 505 -26.23 19.64 -7.30
CA ALA A 505 -25.57 20.60 -6.42
C ALA A 505 -24.53 21.48 -7.15
N LEU A 506 -23.68 20.84 -7.97
CA LEU A 506 -22.47 21.44 -8.55
C LEU A 506 -22.56 21.68 -10.05
N GLY A 507 -23.63 21.30 -10.74
CA GLY A 507 -23.80 21.46 -12.19
C GLY A 507 -22.99 20.46 -13.04
N GLY A 508 -22.97 20.65 -14.35
CA GLY A 508 -22.36 19.73 -15.33
C GLY A 508 -23.37 18.76 -15.95
N ARG A 509 -22.87 17.68 -16.58
CA ARG A 509 -23.70 16.65 -17.25
C ARG A 509 -23.31 15.25 -16.82
N LEU A 510 -24.28 14.35 -16.68
CA LEU A 510 -24.06 12.95 -16.30
C LEU A 510 -24.37 12.01 -17.45
N HIS A 511 -23.46 11.08 -17.74
CA HIS A 511 -23.71 9.92 -18.60
C HIS A 511 -23.73 8.65 -17.76
N VAL A 512 -24.86 7.94 -17.78
CA VAL A 512 -25.10 6.81 -16.89
C VAL A 512 -25.10 5.50 -17.67
N HIS A 513 -24.37 4.50 -17.17
CA HIS A 513 -24.42 3.13 -17.66
C HIS A 513 -24.98 2.20 -16.58
N ARG A 514 -26.32 2.07 -16.55
CA ARG A 514 -27.06 1.33 -15.50
C ARG A 514 -26.64 -0.14 -15.37
N ALA A 515 -26.30 -0.81 -16.48
CA ALA A 515 -25.88 -2.21 -16.48
C ALA A 515 -24.60 -2.47 -15.68
N PHE A 516 -23.74 -1.46 -15.54
CA PHE A 516 -22.44 -1.57 -14.87
C PHE A 516 -22.39 -0.77 -13.55
N GLY A 517 -23.45 -0.02 -13.22
CA GLY A 517 -23.46 0.84 -12.04
C GLY A 517 -22.39 1.94 -12.09
N THR A 518 -22.16 2.50 -13.28
CA THR A 518 -21.18 3.58 -13.50
C THR A 518 -21.85 4.86 -13.98
N ALA A 519 -21.30 5.98 -13.55
CA ALA A 519 -21.75 7.32 -13.93
C ALA A 519 -20.55 8.20 -14.24
N LYS A 520 -20.46 8.68 -15.50
CA LYS A 520 -19.44 9.60 -15.98
C LYS A 520 -19.94 11.02 -15.83
N TRP A 521 -19.29 11.83 -14.99
CA TRP A 521 -19.62 13.22 -14.79
C TRP A 521 -18.73 14.12 -15.64
N ILE A 522 -19.32 14.77 -16.64
CA ILE A 522 -18.67 15.77 -17.48
C ILE A 522 -18.72 17.12 -16.76
N LEU A 523 -17.55 17.70 -16.50
CA LEU A 523 -17.38 18.90 -15.68
C LEU A 523 -17.64 20.22 -16.43
N GLU A 524 -17.75 20.17 -17.77
CA GLU A 524 -18.12 21.33 -18.59
C GLU A 524 -19.49 21.89 -18.15
N GLY A 525 -19.52 23.17 -17.77
CA GLY A 525 -20.73 23.83 -17.23
C GLY A 525 -21.01 23.56 -15.75
N SER A 526 -20.08 22.92 -15.03
CA SER A 526 -20.13 22.84 -13.57
C SER A 526 -19.77 24.18 -12.90
N ARG A 527 -20.19 24.35 -11.65
CA ARG A 527 -19.91 25.50 -10.76
C ARG A 527 -18.52 25.42 -10.13
N ILE A 528 -17.64 24.54 -10.65
CA ILE A 528 -16.27 24.36 -10.17
C ILE A 528 -15.35 25.17 -11.07
N ALA A 529 -14.71 26.20 -10.51
CA ALA A 529 -13.79 27.07 -11.24
C ALA A 529 -12.37 26.49 -11.28
N GLY A 530 -11.74 26.48 -12.47
CA GLY A 530 -10.32 26.16 -12.66
C GLY A 530 -9.94 25.91 -14.12
N ASP A 531 -8.92 26.61 -14.63
CA ASP A 531 -8.50 26.58 -16.05
C ASP A 531 -7.81 25.26 -16.48
N MET A 532 -7.73 24.25 -15.60
CA MET A 532 -7.09 22.94 -15.85
C MET A 532 -7.80 21.79 -15.12
N LEU A 533 -9.12 21.80 -15.07
CA LEU A 533 -9.89 20.66 -14.55
C LEU A 533 -9.88 19.50 -15.56
N PRO A 534 -9.95 18.24 -15.09
CA PRO A 534 -10.16 17.11 -15.99
C PRO A 534 -11.48 17.27 -16.75
N VAL A 535 -11.56 16.72 -17.97
CA VAL A 535 -12.77 16.80 -18.81
C VAL A 535 -13.96 16.11 -18.14
N HIS A 536 -13.69 14.99 -17.47
CA HIS A 536 -14.68 14.20 -16.76
C HIS A 536 -14.06 13.49 -15.56
N VAL A 537 -14.92 13.00 -14.67
CA VAL A 537 -14.58 12.05 -13.60
C VAL A 537 -15.56 10.89 -13.63
N ASP A 538 -15.09 9.71 -13.20
CA ASP A 538 -15.88 8.49 -13.23
C ASP A 538 -16.26 8.04 -11.81
N PHE A 539 -17.57 7.86 -11.59
CA PHE A 539 -18.12 7.29 -10.37
C PHE A 539 -18.54 5.85 -10.62
N VAL A 540 -18.02 4.93 -9.78
CA VAL A 540 -18.27 3.50 -9.89
C VAL A 540 -18.84 3.00 -8.57
N SER A 541 -19.98 2.32 -8.60
CA SER A 541 -20.47 1.61 -7.42
C SER A 541 -19.49 0.49 -7.08
N ALA A 542 -19.07 0.43 -5.82
CA ALA A 542 -18.27 -0.69 -5.30
C ALA A 542 -19.00 -2.00 -5.62
N ARG A 543 -18.32 -2.89 -6.35
CA ARG A 543 -18.95 -4.07 -6.92
C ARG A 543 -18.02 -5.27 -6.90
N ASN A 544 -18.59 -6.45 -6.72
CA ASN A 544 -17.88 -7.71 -6.94
C ASN A 544 -18.20 -8.23 -8.36
N GLU A 545 -17.21 -8.84 -9.00
CA GLU A 545 -17.33 -9.42 -10.35
C GLU A 545 -17.12 -10.94 -10.28
N TYR A 546 -18.01 -11.68 -10.94
CA TYR A 546 -17.91 -13.14 -11.06
C TYR A 546 -17.97 -13.57 -12.53
N TYR A 547 -17.01 -14.40 -12.95
CA TYR A 547 -16.93 -14.98 -14.28
C TYR A 547 -17.57 -16.38 -14.28
N GLN A 548 -18.64 -16.57 -15.05
CA GLN A 548 -19.30 -17.88 -15.15
C GLN A 548 -18.46 -18.91 -15.90
N ASP A 549 -17.74 -18.44 -16.92
CA ASP A 549 -16.83 -19.22 -17.76
C ASP A 549 -15.54 -18.42 -17.97
N PRO A 550 -14.37 -19.09 -18.17
CA PRO A 550 -13.12 -18.42 -18.51
C PRO A 550 -13.29 -17.49 -19.74
N ALA A 551 -12.78 -16.26 -19.64
CA ALA A 551 -12.85 -15.21 -20.65
C ALA A 551 -14.26 -14.62 -20.96
N ALA A 552 -15.31 -15.01 -20.23
CA ALA A 552 -16.64 -14.43 -20.37
C ALA A 552 -16.73 -13.01 -19.77
N LEU A 553 -17.84 -12.29 -20.03
CA LEU A 553 -18.13 -11.04 -19.33
C LEU A 553 -18.59 -11.34 -17.89
N PRO A 554 -18.16 -10.56 -16.88
CA PRO A 554 -18.52 -10.82 -15.50
C PRO A 554 -19.95 -10.35 -15.16
N ILE A 555 -20.55 -11.00 -14.17
CA ILE A 555 -21.79 -10.55 -13.52
C ILE A 555 -21.42 -9.62 -12.35
N VAL A 556 -22.10 -8.47 -12.25
CA VAL A 556 -21.78 -7.38 -11.32
C VAL A 556 -22.78 -7.33 -10.15
N ILE A 557 -22.29 -7.28 -8.91
CA ILE A 557 -23.12 -7.17 -7.68
C ILE A 557 -22.53 -6.09 -6.75
N ARG A 558 -23.37 -5.26 -6.11
CA ARG A 558 -22.91 -4.24 -5.14
C ARG A 558 -22.15 -4.86 -3.96
N SER A 559 -21.07 -4.20 -3.52
CA SER A 559 -20.14 -4.74 -2.53
C SER A 559 -19.35 -3.65 -1.80
N SER A 560 -18.35 -4.06 -0.99
CA SER A 560 -17.41 -3.15 -0.33
C SER A 560 -16.21 -2.79 -1.22
N VAL A 561 -15.48 -1.73 -0.86
CA VAL A 561 -14.28 -1.31 -1.58
C VAL A 561 -13.23 -2.43 -1.63
N LYS A 562 -13.10 -3.24 -0.58
CA LYS A 562 -12.15 -4.37 -0.54
C LYS A 562 -12.46 -5.40 -1.63
N LEU A 563 -13.74 -5.71 -1.84
CA LEU A 563 -14.17 -6.67 -2.85
C LEU A 563 -14.09 -6.07 -4.27
N ASP A 564 -14.31 -4.77 -4.42
CA ASP A 564 -14.04 -4.07 -5.69
C ASP A 564 -12.55 -4.11 -6.06
N LEU A 565 -11.66 -3.86 -5.10
CA LEU A 565 -10.22 -3.89 -5.34
C LEU A 565 -9.72 -5.31 -5.69
N ARG A 566 -10.34 -6.36 -5.14
CA ARG A 566 -9.98 -7.76 -5.41
C ARG A 566 -10.19 -8.19 -6.86
N ARG A 567 -11.12 -7.57 -7.60
CA ARG A 567 -11.39 -7.96 -8.99
C ARG A 567 -10.44 -7.32 -10.00
N ARG A 568 -9.57 -6.40 -9.55
CA ARG A 568 -8.64 -5.67 -10.42
C ARG A 568 -7.52 -6.58 -10.93
N ASP A 569 -6.70 -6.06 -11.81
CA ASP A 569 -5.71 -6.84 -12.57
C ASP A 569 -4.43 -7.11 -11.77
N PHE A 570 -3.81 -6.07 -11.22
CA PHE A 570 -2.51 -6.13 -10.54
C PHE A 570 -2.53 -5.43 -9.19
N THR A 571 -1.72 -5.92 -8.24
CA THR A 571 -1.59 -5.38 -6.87
C THR A 571 -1.37 -3.86 -6.84
N ILE A 572 -0.48 -3.34 -7.69
CA ILE A 572 -0.19 -1.90 -7.83
C ILE A 572 -1.41 -1.07 -8.25
N ASN A 573 -2.42 -1.69 -8.88
CA ASN A 573 -3.67 -1.05 -9.29
C ASN A 573 -4.81 -1.31 -8.29
N THR A 574 -4.54 -1.99 -7.17
CA THR A 574 -5.51 -2.24 -6.09
C THR A 574 -5.44 -1.21 -4.97
N LEU A 575 -4.56 -0.20 -5.10
CA LEU A 575 -4.42 0.85 -4.10
C LEU A 575 -5.63 1.78 -4.16
N ALA A 576 -6.14 2.15 -2.97
CA ALA A 576 -7.22 3.11 -2.81
C ALA A 576 -6.84 4.15 -1.77
N VAL A 577 -7.35 5.37 -1.92
CA VAL A 577 -7.24 6.44 -0.92
C VAL A 577 -8.63 6.78 -0.44
N ARG A 578 -8.83 6.69 0.88
CA ARG A 578 -10.08 7.11 1.52
C ARG A 578 -10.20 8.64 1.46
N LEU A 579 -11.35 9.11 1.00
CA LEU A 579 -11.67 10.53 0.92
C LEU A 579 -12.74 10.94 1.95
N ALA A 580 -13.74 10.06 2.19
CA ALA A 580 -14.73 10.21 3.26
C ALA A 580 -14.81 8.93 4.12
N PRO A 581 -14.98 9.05 5.46
CA PRO A 581 -15.12 10.29 6.22
C PRO A 581 -13.82 11.12 6.29
N THR A 582 -13.97 12.45 6.33
CA THR A 582 -12.90 13.46 6.21
C THR A 582 -11.87 13.40 7.33
N ASN A 583 -12.22 12.88 8.52
CA ASN A 583 -11.28 12.62 9.60
C ASN A 583 -10.21 11.57 9.26
N ARG A 584 -10.45 10.75 8.23
CA ARG A 584 -9.53 9.75 7.67
C ARG A 584 -9.10 10.05 6.24
N LEU A 585 -9.28 11.30 5.78
CA LEU A 585 -8.89 11.71 4.45
C LEU A 585 -7.39 11.47 4.20
N GLY A 586 -7.10 10.84 3.06
CA GLY A 586 -5.74 10.53 2.63
C GLY A 586 -5.22 9.17 3.09
N GLU A 587 -5.95 8.42 3.92
CA GLU A 587 -5.59 7.04 4.32
C GLU A 587 -5.49 6.13 3.08
N ILE A 588 -4.32 5.52 2.88
CA ILE A 588 -4.14 4.51 1.83
C ILE A 588 -4.67 3.17 2.34
N LEU A 589 -5.53 2.55 1.55
CA LEU A 589 -5.97 1.17 1.73
C LEU A 589 -5.18 0.28 0.78
N ASP A 590 -4.32 -0.56 1.36
CA ASP A 590 -3.60 -1.62 0.66
C ASP A 590 -3.93 -2.98 1.28
N TYR A 591 -4.79 -3.76 0.61
CA TYR A 591 -5.17 -5.09 1.07
C TYR A 591 -4.34 -6.21 0.45
N PHE A 592 -3.55 -5.91 -0.57
CA PHE A 592 -2.94 -6.93 -1.44
C PHE A 592 -1.42 -6.74 -1.64
N GLY A 593 -0.80 -5.81 -0.91
CA GLY A 593 0.64 -5.55 -0.97
C GLY A 593 1.06 -4.69 -2.16
N GLY A 594 0.14 -3.85 -2.68
CA GLY A 594 0.41 -2.96 -3.79
C GLY A 594 1.51 -1.93 -3.51
N LEU A 595 1.67 -1.47 -2.27
CA LEU A 595 2.72 -0.53 -1.86
C LEU A 595 4.11 -1.19 -1.92
N HIS A 596 4.21 -2.41 -1.39
CA HIS A 596 5.44 -3.19 -1.44
C HIS A 596 5.84 -3.50 -2.89
N ASP A 597 4.90 -3.93 -3.74
CA ASP A 597 5.17 -4.19 -5.15
C ASP A 597 5.51 -2.91 -5.93
N LEU A 598 4.95 -1.76 -5.55
CA LEU A 598 5.30 -0.46 -6.12
C LEU A 598 6.75 -0.08 -5.80
N ASP A 599 7.18 -0.27 -4.55
CA ASP A 599 8.57 0.00 -4.12
C ASP A 599 9.56 -0.98 -4.76
N SER A 600 9.18 -2.26 -4.82
CA SER A 600 9.96 -3.33 -5.46
C SER A 600 9.93 -3.30 -6.99
N ARG A 601 9.13 -2.42 -7.60
CA ARG A 601 8.91 -2.30 -9.06
C ARG A 601 8.44 -3.59 -9.73
N LEU A 602 7.48 -4.27 -9.10
CA LEU A 602 6.92 -5.54 -9.55
C LEU A 602 5.50 -5.40 -10.09
N ILE A 603 5.17 -6.19 -11.10
CA ILE A 603 3.79 -6.40 -11.58
C ILE A 603 3.37 -7.80 -11.15
N ARG A 604 2.41 -7.85 -10.22
CA ARG A 604 1.91 -9.08 -9.60
C ARG A 604 0.39 -9.17 -9.73
N VAL A 605 -0.12 -10.34 -10.10
CA VAL A 605 -1.57 -10.63 -10.07
C VAL A 605 -2.06 -10.95 -8.66
N LEU A 606 -3.33 -10.68 -8.38
CA LEU A 606 -3.89 -10.88 -7.03
C LEU A 606 -4.13 -12.36 -6.66
N HIS A 607 -4.36 -13.22 -7.66
CA HIS A 607 -4.58 -14.65 -7.45
C HIS A 607 -4.21 -15.46 -8.71
N SER A 608 -4.01 -16.77 -8.54
CA SER A 608 -3.56 -17.68 -9.60
C SER A 608 -4.49 -17.76 -10.81
N LEU A 609 -5.79 -17.54 -10.61
CA LEU A 609 -6.80 -17.58 -11.69
C LEU A 609 -6.99 -16.24 -12.43
N SER A 610 -6.22 -15.18 -12.13
CA SER A 610 -6.45 -13.84 -12.67
C SER A 610 -6.46 -13.79 -14.21
N PHE A 611 -5.54 -14.52 -14.87
CA PHE A 611 -5.49 -14.61 -16.34
C PHE A 611 -6.52 -15.60 -16.93
N VAL A 612 -7.06 -16.51 -16.13
CA VAL A 612 -8.12 -17.43 -16.56
C VAL A 612 -9.46 -16.68 -16.59
N ASP A 613 -9.70 -15.85 -15.58
CA ASP A 613 -10.87 -14.99 -15.48
C ASP A 613 -10.89 -13.98 -16.63
N ASP A 614 -9.76 -13.29 -16.85
CA ASP A 614 -9.61 -12.33 -17.93
C ASP A 614 -8.24 -12.41 -18.63
N PRO A 615 -8.15 -13.16 -19.75
CA PRO A 615 -6.90 -13.27 -20.51
C PRO A 615 -6.39 -11.95 -21.10
N THR A 616 -7.22 -10.89 -21.17
CA THR A 616 -6.74 -9.57 -21.62
C THR A 616 -5.67 -8.99 -20.69
N ARG A 617 -5.66 -9.41 -19.42
CA ARG A 617 -4.65 -9.03 -18.43
C ARG A 617 -3.24 -9.43 -18.82
N ILE A 618 -3.06 -10.44 -19.68
CA ILE A 618 -1.74 -10.81 -20.20
C ILE A 618 -1.12 -9.65 -21.01
N MET A 619 -1.91 -9.06 -21.92
CA MET A 619 -1.47 -7.90 -22.71
C MET A 619 -1.27 -6.67 -21.80
N ARG A 620 -2.16 -6.48 -20.83
CA ARG A 620 -2.05 -5.39 -19.84
C ARG A 620 -0.79 -5.49 -18.98
N ALA A 621 -0.37 -6.70 -18.60
CA ALA A 621 0.84 -6.92 -17.82
C ALA A 621 2.07 -6.41 -18.57
N VAL A 622 2.20 -6.79 -19.85
CA VAL A 622 3.30 -6.32 -20.72
C VAL A 622 3.20 -4.81 -20.97
N ARG A 623 2.00 -4.27 -21.12
CA ARG A 623 1.79 -2.82 -21.22
C ARG A 623 2.33 -2.07 -20.00
N PHE A 624 1.96 -2.51 -18.79
CA PHE A 624 2.44 -1.90 -17.55
C PHE A 624 3.93 -2.12 -17.32
N GLU A 625 4.50 -3.26 -17.74
CA GLU A 625 5.94 -3.56 -17.68
C GLU A 625 6.73 -2.44 -18.33
N HIS A 626 6.37 -2.09 -19.56
CA HIS A 626 7.04 -1.03 -20.32
C HIS A 626 6.65 0.38 -19.89
N ARG A 627 5.36 0.65 -19.63
CA ARG A 627 4.89 1.98 -19.21
C ARG A 627 5.49 2.44 -17.88
N LEU A 628 5.66 1.50 -16.94
CA LEU A 628 6.19 1.80 -15.60
C LEU A 628 7.70 1.51 -15.48
N GLY A 629 8.28 0.75 -16.41
CA GLY A 629 9.66 0.25 -16.29
C GLY A 629 9.80 -0.76 -15.14
N PHE A 630 8.74 -1.54 -14.91
CA PHE A 630 8.65 -2.55 -13.85
C PHE A 630 8.98 -3.92 -14.43
N THR A 631 9.11 -4.94 -13.57
CA THR A 631 9.30 -6.33 -13.99
C THR A 631 8.10 -7.17 -13.58
N ILE A 632 7.63 -8.05 -14.46
CA ILE A 632 6.60 -9.03 -14.09
C ILE A 632 7.19 -10.03 -13.08
N GLU A 633 6.52 -10.22 -11.96
CA GLU A 633 6.96 -11.15 -10.92
C GLU A 633 7.03 -12.60 -11.45
N GLU A 634 8.01 -13.38 -10.99
CA GLU A 634 8.34 -14.71 -11.52
C GLU A 634 7.11 -15.63 -11.60
N ARG A 635 6.38 -15.79 -10.49
CA ARG A 635 5.15 -16.59 -10.48
C ARG A 635 4.07 -16.04 -11.41
N THR A 636 3.94 -14.72 -11.51
CA THR A 636 3.02 -14.07 -12.45
C THR A 636 3.40 -14.37 -13.90
N ALA A 637 4.70 -14.43 -14.22
CA ALA A 637 5.18 -14.83 -15.55
C ALA A 637 4.83 -16.30 -15.87
N ASP A 638 5.01 -17.23 -14.92
CA ASP A 638 4.61 -18.64 -15.09
C ASP A 638 3.10 -18.78 -15.37
N LEU A 639 2.28 -17.95 -14.70
CA LEU A 639 0.83 -17.93 -14.91
C LEU A 639 0.45 -17.39 -16.30
N VAL A 640 1.23 -16.44 -16.85
CA VAL A 640 1.03 -15.97 -18.23
C VAL A 640 1.25 -17.11 -19.22
N GLU A 641 2.31 -17.88 -19.07
CA GLU A 641 2.60 -19.01 -19.96
C GLU A 641 1.49 -20.07 -19.92
N THR A 642 1.02 -20.38 -18.71
CA THR A 642 -0.05 -21.37 -18.49
C THR A 642 -1.39 -20.90 -19.09
N ALA A 643 -1.69 -19.60 -19.00
CA ALA A 643 -2.95 -19.03 -19.48
C ALA A 643 -2.93 -18.64 -20.97
N LEU A 644 -1.76 -18.66 -21.62
CA LEU A 644 -1.60 -18.22 -23.01
C LEU A 644 -2.57 -18.87 -24.01
N PRO A 645 -2.88 -20.18 -23.94
CA PRO A 645 -3.86 -20.80 -24.84
C PRO A 645 -5.27 -20.21 -24.73
N LEU A 646 -5.63 -19.60 -23.59
CA LEU A 646 -6.94 -18.99 -23.35
C LEU A 646 -7.13 -17.67 -24.10
N VAL A 647 -6.05 -17.01 -24.53
CA VAL A 647 -6.11 -15.76 -25.33
C VAL A 647 -6.91 -15.97 -26.61
N SER A 648 -6.81 -17.17 -27.21
CA SER A 648 -7.57 -17.54 -28.40
C SER A 648 -9.10 -17.48 -28.22
N ARG A 649 -9.59 -17.59 -26.96
CA ARG A 649 -11.02 -17.52 -26.61
C ARG A 649 -11.58 -16.10 -26.53
N LEU A 650 -10.72 -15.08 -26.47
CA LEU A 650 -11.16 -13.68 -26.47
C LEU A 650 -11.73 -13.28 -27.83
N THR A 651 -12.76 -12.43 -27.82
CA THR A 651 -13.31 -11.85 -29.06
C THR A 651 -12.28 -10.93 -29.72
N GLY A 652 -12.38 -10.77 -31.04
CA GLY A 652 -11.46 -9.93 -31.81
C GLY A 652 -11.44 -8.48 -31.33
N GLU A 653 -12.62 -7.95 -30.98
CA GLU A 653 -12.79 -6.56 -30.52
C GLU A 653 -12.08 -6.31 -29.19
N ARG A 654 -12.13 -7.26 -28.25
CA ARG A 654 -11.42 -7.12 -26.96
C ARG A 654 -9.91 -7.14 -27.14
N ILE A 655 -9.42 -7.97 -28.06
CA ILE A 655 -7.99 -8.04 -28.38
C ILE A 655 -7.56 -6.74 -29.07
N ALA A 656 -8.31 -6.30 -30.09
CA ALA A 656 -8.02 -5.05 -30.79
C ALA A 656 -8.01 -3.85 -29.84
N ALA A 657 -8.97 -3.76 -28.91
CA ALA A 657 -9.02 -2.67 -27.93
C ALA A 657 -7.80 -2.62 -27.00
N GLU A 658 -7.29 -3.75 -26.52
CA GLU A 658 -6.05 -3.76 -25.71
C GLU A 658 -4.80 -3.50 -26.56
N LEU A 659 -4.76 -3.95 -27.82
CA LEU A 659 -3.68 -3.61 -28.75
C LEU A 659 -3.70 -2.13 -29.14
N ASP A 660 -4.87 -1.51 -29.31
CA ASP A 660 -5.02 -0.06 -29.52
C ASP A 660 -4.38 0.72 -28.38
N LEU A 661 -4.67 0.32 -27.13
CA LEU A 661 -4.05 0.91 -25.95
C LEU A 661 -2.53 0.67 -25.92
N GLN A 662 -2.08 -0.50 -26.39
CA GLN A 662 -0.66 -0.81 -26.48
C GLN A 662 0.08 0.09 -27.48
N LEU A 663 -0.55 0.37 -28.62
CA LEU A 663 -0.01 1.22 -29.68
C LEU A 663 -0.08 2.72 -29.35
N ALA A 664 -0.91 3.10 -28.38
CA ALA A 664 -1.03 4.47 -27.89
C ALA A 664 0.00 4.85 -26.81
N GLU A 665 0.79 3.90 -26.30
CA GLU A 665 1.89 4.19 -25.36
C GLU A 665 3.02 5.00 -26.05
N ASP A 666 3.91 5.61 -25.27
CA ASP A 666 4.98 6.47 -25.80
C ASP A 666 5.99 5.72 -26.71
N GLN A 667 6.29 4.48 -26.33
CA GLN A 667 7.25 3.60 -27.01
C GLN A 667 6.61 2.24 -27.32
N PRO A 668 5.60 2.20 -28.21
CA PRO A 668 4.82 1.00 -28.46
C PRO A 668 5.66 -0.13 -29.05
N GLU A 669 6.74 0.20 -29.77
CA GLU A 669 7.63 -0.79 -30.39
C GLU A 669 8.29 -1.73 -29.36
N GLN A 670 8.60 -1.23 -28.15
CA GLN A 670 9.23 -2.06 -27.12
C GLN A 670 8.25 -3.07 -26.55
N ALA A 671 7.03 -2.63 -26.24
CA ALA A 671 5.99 -3.51 -25.75
C ALA A 671 5.54 -4.53 -26.81
N MET A 672 5.44 -4.12 -28.08
CA MET A 672 5.14 -5.04 -29.18
C MET A 672 6.21 -6.12 -29.36
N LEU A 673 7.50 -5.77 -29.21
CA LEU A 673 8.59 -6.76 -29.19
C LEU A 673 8.47 -7.71 -27.99
N ALA A 674 8.10 -7.22 -26.80
CA ALA A 674 7.90 -8.06 -25.62
C ALA A 674 6.70 -9.02 -25.79
N LEU A 675 5.58 -8.55 -26.34
CA LEU A 675 4.44 -9.40 -26.69
C LEU A 675 4.84 -10.52 -27.67
N SER A 676 5.67 -10.18 -28.67
CA SER A 676 6.20 -11.12 -29.65
C SER A 676 7.11 -12.18 -29.01
N ARG A 677 8.08 -11.77 -28.18
CA ARG A 677 9.02 -12.69 -27.49
C ARG A 677 8.31 -13.67 -26.54
N ARG A 678 7.21 -13.24 -25.91
CA ARG A 678 6.40 -14.08 -25.01
C ARG A 678 5.37 -14.94 -25.74
N GLY A 679 5.35 -14.93 -27.07
CA GLY A 679 4.43 -15.73 -27.89
C GLY A 679 2.96 -15.28 -27.83
N ILE A 680 2.67 -14.09 -27.25
CA ILE A 680 1.31 -13.60 -27.06
C ILE A 680 0.65 -13.27 -28.41
N LEU A 681 1.39 -12.65 -29.32
CA LEU A 681 0.88 -12.33 -30.66
C LEU A 681 0.55 -13.61 -31.45
N THR A 682 1.43 -14.62 -31.39
CA THR A 682 1.20 -15.91 -32.05
C THR A 682 0.05 -16.71 -31.45
N ALA A 683 -0.25 -16.51 -30.16
CA ALA A 683 -1.42 -17.12 -29.50
C ALA A 683 -2.76 -16.49 -29.95
N ILE A 684 -2.75 -15.23 -30.39
CA ILE A 684 -3.91 -14.58 -31.01
C ILE A 684 -4.12 -15.13 -32.42
N HIS A 685 -3.06 -15.12 -33.24
CA HIS A 685 -3.06 -15.65 -34.60
C HIS A 685 -1.63 -15.98 -35.02
N THR A 686 -1.39 -17.15 -35.61
CA THR A 686 -0.03 -17.64 -35.93
C THR A 686 0.75 -16.72 -36.88
N ALA A 687 0.06 -16.04 -37.79
CA ALA A 687 0.67 -15.06 -38.70
C ALA A 687 0.82 -13.64 -38.13
N LEU A 688 0.34 -13.38 -36.91
CA LEU A 688 0.46 -12.07 -36.25
C LEU A 688 1.85 -11.96 -35.61
N LEU A 689 2.81 -11.49 -36.39
CA LEU A 689 4.22 -11.36 -35.98
C LEU A 689 4.59 -9.88 -35.85
N PHE A 690 5.53 -9.59 -34.95
CA PHE A 690 6.16 -8.27 -34.84
C PHE A 690 7.68 -8.43 -34.81
N THR A 691 8.37 -7.81 -35.77
CA THR A 691 9.81 -7.97 -36.00
C THR A 691 10.60 -6.73 -35.57
N PRO A 692 11.92 -6.84 -35.35
CA PRO A 692 12.78 -5.68 -35.11
C PRO A 692 12.73 -4.64 -36.23
N GLU A 693 12.57 -5.06 -37.49
CA GLU A 693 12.39 -4.14 -38.62
C GLU A 693 11.11 -3.31 -38.46
N MET A 694 9.98 -3.94 -38.08
CA MET A 694 8.74 -3.21 -37.81
C MET A 694 8.90 -2.21 -36.64
N ALA A 695 9.71 -2.55 -35.64
CA ALA A 695 10.04 -1.63 -34.54
C ALA A 695 10.81 -0.39 -35.03
N GLU A 696 11.78 -0.55 -35.94
CA GLU A 696 12.48 0.58 -36.58
C GLU A 696 11.52 1.43 -37.41
N LYS A 697 10.57 0.81 -38.12
CA LYS A 697 9.53 1.53 -38.87
C LYS A 697 8.60 2.33 -37.96
N PHE A 698 8.27 1.82 -36.78
CA PHE A 698 7.50 2.58 -35.78
C PHE A 698 8.26 3.82 -35.30
N GLN A 699 9.56 3.69 -35.03
CA GLN A 699 10.40 4.81 -34.63
C GLN A 699 10.45 5.88 -35.73
N TYR A 700 10.71 5.47 -36.98
CA TYR A 700 10.69 6.39 -38.12
C TYR A 700 9.33 7.10 -38.29
N ALA A 701 8.23 6.35 -38.16
CA ALA A 701 6.89 6.91 -38.25
C ALA A 701 6.62 7.94 -37.15
N ARG A 702 7.04 7.66 -35.91
CA ARG A 702 6.92 8.57 -34.77
C ARG A 702 7.71 9.86 -34.98
N ASP A 703 8.96 9.74 -35.41
CA ASP A 703 9.86 10.88 -35.58
C ASP A 703 9.39 11.81 -36.70
N LYS A 704 8.74 11.25 -37.72
CA LYS A 704 8.28 12.00 -38.88
C LYS A 704 6.86 12.56 -38.77
N PHE A 705 5.92 11.78 -38.25
CA PHE A 705 4.49 12.11 -38.25
C PHE A 705 3.91 12.33 -36.85
N GLY A 706 4.70 12.09 -35.81
CA GLY A 706 4.20 12.01 -34.43
C GLY A 706 3.54 10.66 -34.13
N ALA A 707 3.16 10.47 -32.87
CA ALA A 707 2.52 9.23 -32.44
C ALA A 707 1.10 9.10 -33.01
N SER A 708 0.83 7.99 -33.71
CA SER A 708 -0.48 7.71 -34.28
C SER A 708 -0.76 6.20 -34.28
N SER A 709 -1.66 5.75 -33.39
CA SER A 709 -2.08 4.34 -33.31
C SER A 709 -2.61 3.83 -34.65
N ALA A 710 -3.36 4.66 -35.38
CA ALA A 710 -3.88 4.32 -36.70
C ALA A 710 -2.76 4.05 -37.71
N LEU A 711 -1.70 4.87 -37.72
CA LEU A 711 -0.53 4.66 -38.59
C LEU A 711 0.25 3.41 -38.16
N TYR A 712 0.45 3.20 -36.86
CA TYR A 712 1.14 2.01 -36.34
C TYR A 712 0.43 0.71 -36.69
N TRP A 713 -0.91 0.66 -36.62
CA TRP A 713 -1.68 -0.47 -37.12
C TRP A 713 -1.39 -0.77 -38.58
N HIS A 714 -1.35 0.27 -39.43
CA HIS A 714 -1.08 0.09 -40.84
C HIS A 714 0.34 -0.37 -41.10
N VAL A 715 1.34 0.26 -40.47
CA VAL A 715 2.75 -0.13 -40.61
C VAL A 715 2.96 -1.58 -40.15
N TRP A 716 2.36 -1.98 -39.02
CA TRP A 716 2.48 -3.34 -38.51
C TRP A 716 1.85 -4.38 -39.43
N LEU A 717 0.56 -4.23 -39.75
CA LEU A 717 -0.17 -5.26 -40.51
C LEU A 717 0.27 -5.35 -41.97
N THR A 718 0.77 -4.26 -42.56
CA THR A 718 1.30 -4.28 -43.95
C THR A 718 2.67 -4.92 -44.05
N GLY A 719 3.40 -5.09 -42.94
CA GLY A 719 4.61 -5.91 -42.90
C GLY A 719 4.35 -7.41 -42.83
N ILE A 720 3.08 -7.83 -42.71
CA ILE A 720 2.66 -9.24 -42.77
C ILE A 720 2.33 -9.56 -44.25
N PRO A 721 2.67 -10.76 -44.76
CA PRO A 721 2.30 -11.17 -46.11
C PRO A 721 0.80 -10.97 -46.39
N VAL A 722 0.47 -10.39 -47.55
CA VAL A 722 -0.90 -9.95 -47.91
C VAL A 722 -1.96 -11.03 -47.72
N GLN A 723 -1.62 -12.29 -48.05
CA GLN A 723 -2.51 -13.44 -47.89
C GLN A 723 -2.93 -13.65 -46.43
N ASN A 724 -2.00 -13.47 -45.49
CA ASN A 724 -2.25 -13.66 -44.06
C ASN A 724 -2.82 -12.40 -43.39
N MET A 725 -2.49 -11.21 -43.90
CA MET A 725 -2.94 -9.93 -43.35
C MET A 725 -4.47 -9.84 -43.29
N LEU A 726 -5.18 -10.31 -44.33
CA LEU A 726 -6.64 -10.27 -44.37
C LEU A 726 -7.28 -11.18 -43.32
N ASP A 727 -6.69 -12.35 -43.07
CA ASP A 727 -7.19 -13.29 -42.06
C ASP A 727 -6.94 -12.78 -40.64
N VAL A 728 -5.77 -12.18 -40.41
CA VAL A 728 -5.46 -11.45 -39.17
C VAL A 728 -6.44 -10.31 -38.93
N ALA A 729 -6.71 -9.48 -39.94
CA ALA A 729 -7.64 -8.36 -39.81
C ALA A 729 -9.06 -8.82 -39.47
N LYS A 730 -9.50 -9.95 -40.02
CA LYS A 730 -10.78 -10.60 -39.65
C LYS A 730 -10.76 -11.13 -38.22
N ARG A 731 -9.67 -11.79 -37.78
CA ARG A 731 -9.54 -12.31 -36.41
C ARG A 731 -9.61 -11.21 -35.35
N LEU A 732 -9.10 -10.03 -35.67
CA LEU A 732 -9.14 -8.83 -34.84
C LEU A 732 -10.44 -8.01 -35.00
N ALA A 733 -11.38 -8.46 -35.83
CA ALA A 733 -12.64 -7.77 -36.11
C ALA A 733 -12.48 -6.31 -36.59
N LEU A 734 -11.45 -6.04 -37.41
CA LEU A 734 -11.19 -4.69 -37.92
C LEU A 734 -12.27 -4.25 -38.91
N GLY A 735 -12.60 -2.95 -38.89
CA GLY A 735 -13.63 -2.38 -39.77
C GLY A 735 -13.28 -2.46 -41.25
N ALA A 736 -14.29 -2.63 -42.12
CA ALA A 736 -14.10 -2.78 -43.57
C ALA A 736 -13.34 -1.62 -44.23
N GLY A 737 -13.48 -0.39 -43.71
CA GLY A 737 -12.71 0.76 -44.17
C GLY A 737 -11.21 0.63 -43.91
N VAL A 738 -10.84 0.14 -42.72
CA VAL A 738 -9.45 -0.11 -42.32
C VAL A 738 -8.86 -1.23 -43.18
N ILE A 739 -9.61 -2.32 -43.40
CA ILE A 739 -9.17 -3.43 -44.26
C ILE A 739 -8.88 -2.96 -45.69
N ARG A 740 -9.74 -2.11 -46.28
CA ARG A 740 -9.49 -1.51 -47.60
C ARG A 740 -8.23 -0.64 -47.59
N SER A 741 -8.06 0.18 -46.57
CA SER A 741 -6.88 1.03 -46.40
C SER A 741 -5.58 0.20 -46.28
N LEU A 742 -5.59 -0.88 -45.51
CA LEU A 742 -4.48 -1.83 -45.39
C LEU A 742 -4.14 -2.49 -46.73
N ALA A 743 -5.15 -2.95 -47.48
CA ALA A 743 -4.95 -3.55 -48.79
C ALA A 743 -4.30 -2.56 -49.78
N VAL A 744 -4.74 -1.29 -49.77
CA VAL A 744 -4.15 -0.22 -50.58
C VAL A 744 -2.69 0.03 -50.20
N ALA A 745 -2.37 0.08 -48.91
CA ALA A 745 -0.99 0.27 -48.46
C ALA A 745 -0.09 -0.90 -48.90
N ALA A 746 -0.55 -2.13 -48.72
CA ALA A 746 0.18 -3.32 -49.14
C ALA A 746 0.40 -3.38 -50.65
N GLU A 747 -0.63 -3.02 -51.45
CA GLU A 747 -0.52 -2.90 -52.90
C GLU A 747 0.59 -1.92 -53.29
N LEU A 748 0.63 -0.72 -52.70
CA LEU A 748 1.66 0.28 -53.00
C LEU A 748 3.07 -0.20 -52.62
N ILE A 749 3.21 -0.90 -51.49
CA ILE A 749 4.49 -1.47 -51.06
C ILE A 749 4.98 -2.52 -52.06
N THR A 750 4.10 -3.39 -52.54
CA THR A 750 4.46 -4.43 -53.52
C THR A 750 4.80 -3.89 -54.91
N HIS A 751 4.24 -2.74 -55.31
CA HIS A 751 4.51 -2.11 -56.61
C HIS A 751 5.57 -0.99 -56.52
N VAL A 752 6.52 -1.10 -55.58
CA VAL A 752 7.59 -0.11 -55.39
C VAL A 752 8.39 0.17 -56.66
N ASP A 753 8.65 -0.86 -57.47
CA ASP A 753 9.45 -0.74 -58.69
C ASP A 753 8.74 0.13 -59.73
N GLU A 754 7.45 -0.10 -59.94
CA GLU A 754 6.61 0.72 -60.83
C GLU A 754 6.53 2.16 -60.35
N LEU A 755 6.30 2.34 -59.04
CA LEU A 755 6.24 3.66 -58.41
C LEU A 755 7.59 4.38 -58.38
N SER A 756 8.70 3.67 -58.61
CA SER A 756 10.06 4.22 -58.62
C SER A 756 10.65 4.38 -60.03
N GLN A 757 9.88 4.13 -61.09
CA GLN A 757 10.33 4.33 -62.48
C GLN A 757 10.66 5.81 -62.74
N PRO A 758 11.87 6.16 -63.20
CA PRO A 758 12.26 7.55 -63.43
C PRO A 758 11.40 8.28 -64.48
N GLU A 759 10.85 7.55 -65.45
CA GLU A 759 10.02 8.13 -66.53
C GLU A 759 8.63 8.57 -66.07
N LEU A 760 8.15 8.08 -64.93
CA LEU A 760 6.80 8.38 -64.43
C LEU A 760 6.66 9.88 -64.12
N THR A 761 5.78 10.56 -64.84
CA THR A 761 5.57 12.01 -64.68
C THR A 761 4.84 12.33 -63.38
N PRO A 762 4.96 13.56 -62.83
CA PRO A 762 4.23 13.98 -61.63
C PRO A 762 2.71 13.78 -61.72
N GLY A 763 2.10 14.04 -62.88
CA GLY A 763 0.68 13.85 -63.11
C GLY A 763 0.25 12.38 -63.13
N GLU A 764 1.06 11.50 -63.72
CA GLU A 764 0.83 10.05 -63.69
C GLU A 764 1.01 9.49 -62.27
N ALA A 765 2.06 9.91 -61.58
CA ALA A 765 2.31 9.54 -60.19
C ALA A 765 1.17 9.99 -59.26
N ALA A 766 0.70 11.24 -59.40
CA ALA A 766 -0.40 11.77 -58.62
C ALA A 766 -1.71 11.00 -58.85
N ALA A 767 -1.97 10.56 -60.10
CA ALA A 767 -3.15 9.76 -60.42
C ALA A 767 -3.14 8.38 -59.74
N LEU A 768 -1.97 7.80 -59.46
CA LEU A 768 -1.85 6.54 -58.74
C LEU A 768 -2.19 6.67 -57.24
N PHE A 769 -2.06 7.87 -56.67
CA PHE A 769 -2.37 8.13 -55.26
C PHE A 769 -3.76 8.76 -55.04
N GLU A 770 -4.40 9.22 -56.11
CA GLU A 770 -5.68 9.91 -56.06
C GLU A 770 -6.80 9.03 -55.48
N GLY A 771 -7.54 9.57 -54.50
CA GLY A 771 -8.64 8.87 -53.83
C GLY A 771 -8.23 7.75 -52.86
N LYS A 772 -6.92 7.48 -52.71
CA LYS A 772 -6.41 6.51 -51.73
C LYS A 772 -6.40 7.11 -50.31
N PRO A 773 -6.65 6.30 -49.25
CA PRO A 773 -6.64 6.80 -47.87
C PRO A 773 -5.27 7.35 -47.46
N GLU A 774 -5.25 8.48 -46.76
CA GLU A 774 -4.02 9.14 -46.32
C GLU A 774 -3.17 8.26 -45.39
N THR A 775 -3.79 7.51 -44.47
CA THR A 775 -3.10 6.56 -43.59
C THR A 775 -2.40 5.44 -44.37
N ALA A 776 -2.98 5.00 -45.49
CA ALA A 776 -2.37 4.00 -46.37
C ALA A 776 -1.14 4.54 -47.08
N LEU A 777 -1.20 5.79 -47.56
CA LEU A 777 -0.09 6.47 -48.21
C LEU A 777 1.08 6.70 -47.23
N HIS A 778 0.79 7.17 -46.01
CA HIS A 778 1.81 7.31 -44.97
C HIS A 778 2.46 5.97 -44.60
N ALA A 779 1.68 4.92 -44.41
CA ALA A 779 2.21 3.60 -44.09
C ALA A 779 3.10 3.04 -45.21
N ALA A 780 2.68 3.19 -46.47
CA ALA A 780 3.50 2.81 -47.62
C ALA A 780 4.82 3.62 -47.67
N ALA A 781 4.76 4.95 -47.47
CA ALA A 781 5.96 5.79 -47.44
C ALA A 781 6.97 5.38 -46.35
N VAL A 782 6.50 4.97 -45.17
CA VAL A 782 7.34 4.44 -44.08
C VAL A 782 8.09 3.17 -44.50
N TRP A 783 7.39 2.23 -45.13
CA TRP A 783 8.02 1.00 -45.64
C TRP A 783 9.01 1.28 -46.75
N LEU A 784 8.65 2.18 -47.66
CA LEU A 784 9.44 2.54 -48.85
C LEU A 784 10.56 3.57 -48.56
N HIS A 785 10.91 3.77 -47.30
CA HIS A 785 11.92 4.74 -46.89
C HIS A 785 13.23 4.63 -47.69
N GLY A 786 13.70 5.75 -48.25
CA GLY A 786 14.88 5.85 -49.09
C GLY A 786 14.62 5.72 -50.59
N SER A 787 13.41 5.32 -51.02
CA SER A 787 13.07 5.11 -52.44
C SER A 787 12.59 6.40 -53.14
N LEU A 788 12.52 6.36 -54.48
CA LEU A 788 11.86 7.41 -55.26
C LEU A 788 10.34 7.41 -55.04
N ALA A 789 9.73 6.23 -54.84
CA ALA A 789 8.32 6.09 -54.51
C ALA A 789 7.94 6.83 -53.22
N GLU A 790 8.76 6.75 -52.16
CA GLU A 790 8.57 7.53 -50.92
C GLU A 790 8.48 9.02 -51.22
N LYS A 791 9.46 9.56 -51.97
CA LYS A 791 9.50 11.00 -52.32
C LYS A 791 8.25 11.43 -53.09
N ARG A 792 7.78 10.60 -54.02
CA ARG A 792 6.57 10.86 -54.82
C ARG A 792 5.30 10.86 -53.96
N ILE A 793 5.20 9.94 -53.00
CA ILE A 793 4.07 9.91 -52.05
C ILE A 793 4.03 11.22 -51.24
N TYR A 794 5.17 11.69 -50.73
CA TYR A 794 5.21 12.97 -50.01
C TYR A 794 4.94 14.17 -50.91
N GLN A 795 5.50 14.21 -52.12
CA GLN A 795 5.16 15.25 -53.09
C GLN A 795 3.66 15.30 -53.37
N TYR A 796 3.00 14.15 -53.44
CA TYR A 796 1.55 14.09 -53.57
C TYR A 796 0.82 14.65 -52.34
N LEU A 797 1.18 14.20 -51.14
CA LEU A 797 0.55 14.60 -49.88
C LEU A 797 0.76 16.08 -49.54
N ASP A 798 1.92 16.63 -49.85
CA ASP A 798 2.28 17.99 -49.45
C ASP A 798 1.99 19.01 -50.55
N ILE A 799 2.02 18.60 -51.82
CA ILE A 799 1.99 19.51 -52.97
C ILE A 799 0.92 19.10 -53.98
N TRP A 800 1.04 17.96 -54.67
CA TRP A 800 0.24 17.66 -55.87
C TRP A 800 -1.25 17.53 -55.61
N ARG A 801 -1.66 17.07 -54.41
CA ARG A 801 -3.09 16.98 -54.05
C ARG A 801 -3.75 18.36 -53.92
N PHE A 802 -2.98 19.40 -53.62
CA PHE A 802 -3.48 20.76 -53.44
C PHE A 802 -3.38 21.62 -54.71
N VAL A 803 -2.76 21.12 -55.78
CA VAL A 803 -2.70 21.82 -57.07
C VAL A 803 -4.09 21.85 -57.69
N GLN A 804 -4.68 23.06 -57.69
CA GLN A 804 -5.96 23.35 -58.32
C GLN A 804 -5.77 23.90 -59.74
N ILE A 805 -6.77 23.65 -60.58
CA ILE A 805 -6.89 24.25 -61.92
C ILE A 805 -7.89 25.41 -61.86
N ALA A 806 -7.72 26.41 -62.71
CA ALA A 806 -8.61 27.58 -62.77
C ALA A 806 -9.91 27.29 -63.54
N VAL A 807 -9.88 26.31 -64.45
CA VAL A 807 -11.04 25.86 -65.21
C VAL A 807 -12.00 25.07 -64.32
N SER A 808 -13.23 25.56 -64.20
CA SER A 808 -14.32 24.86 -63.52
C SER A 808 -15.33 24.23 -64.49
N GLY A 809 -16.26 23.43 -63.98
CA GLY A 809 -17.38 22.91 -64.79
C GLY A 809 -18.27 24.01 -65.38
N GLU A 810 -18.36 25.17 -64.72
CA GLU A 810 -19.08 26.33 -65.26
C GLU A 810 -18.33 26.94 -66.45
N THR A 811 -17.01 27.03 -66.35
CA THR A 811 -16.12 27.50 -67.41
C THR A 811 -16.16 26.61 -68.66
N LEU A 812 -16.38 25.31 -68.49
CA LEU A 812 -16.60 24.37 -69.61
C LEU A 812 -17.98 24.55 -70.26
N ARG A 813 -19.01 24.88 -69.45
CA ARG A 813 -20.38 25.13 -69.93
C ARG A 813 -20.45 26.42 -70.74
N GLU A 814 -19.77 27.48 -70.31
CA GLU A 814 -19.67 28.76 -71.02
C GLU A 814 -19.00 28.62 -72.39
N ARG A 815 -18.12 27.62 -72.56
CA ARG A 815 -17.48 27.27 -73.84
C ARG A 815 -18.31 26.33 -74.73
N GLY A 816 -19.58 26.08 -74.38
CA GLY A 816 -20.53 25.33 -75.21
C GLY A 816 -20.42 23.80 -75.11
N LEU A 817 -19.69 23.26 -74.15
CA LEU A 817 -19.64 21.82 -73.89
C LEU A 817 -20.86 21.37 -73.07
N THR A 818 -21.34 20.14 -73.30
CA THR A 818 -22.44 19.55 -72.53
C THR A 818 -21.89 18.78 -71.31
N PRO A 819 -22.54 18.89 -70.14
CA PRO A 819 -22.13 18.12 -68.96
C PRO A 819 -22.15 16.61 -69.23
N GLY A 820 -21.04 15.93 -68.95
CA GLY A 820 -20.88 14.49 -69.18
C GLY A 820 -19.45 14.01 -68.94
N PRO A 821 -19.12 12.75 -69.30
CA PRO A 821 -17.79 12.16 -69.07
C PRO A 821 -16.61 12.93 -69.69
N CYS A 822 -16.88 13.76 -70.70
CA CYS A 822 -15.90 14.68 -71.29
C CYS A 822 -15.39 15.73 -70.28
N TYR A 823 -16.24 16.23 -69.37
CA TYR A 823 -15.82 17.21 -68.35
C TYR A 823 -14.74 16.62 -67.45
N THR A 824 -14.97 15.43 -66.92
CA THR A 824 -14.00 14.73 -66.06
C THR A 824 -12.69 14.47 -66.79
N ARG A 825 -12.75 14.09 -68.08
CA ARG A 825 -11.54 13.87 -68.90
C ARG A 825 -10.74 15.15 -69.12
N LEU A 826 -11.40 16.26 -69.48
CA LEU A 826 -10.75 17.55 -69.69
C LEU A 826 -10.15 18.11 -68.40
N LEU A 827 -10.91 18.11 -67.29
CA LEU A 827 -10.41 18.58 -65.99
C LEU A 827 -9.21 17.75 -65.51
N LYS A 828 -9.25 16.41 -65.71
CA LYS A 828 -8.11 15.54 -65.39
C LYS A 828 -6.89 15.84 -66.25
N ARG A 829 -7.05 16.03 -67.58
CA ARG A 829 -5.94 16.36 -68.49
C ARG A 829 -5.29 17.71 -68.18
N LEU A 830 -6.09 18.73 -67.87
CA LEU A 830 -5.60 20.05 -67.48
C LEU A 830 -4.84 19.99 -66.15
N ARG A 831 -5.36 19.24 -65.16
CA ARG A 831 -4.65 19.04 -63.90
C ARG A 831 -3.33 18.30 -64.09
N VAL A 832 -3.28 17.27 -64.94
CA VAL A 832 -2.03 16.58 -65.31
C VAL A 832 -1.05 17.55 -66.00
N ALA A 833 -1.53 18.40 -66.91
CA ALA A 833 -0.69 19.41 -67.58
C ALA A 833 -0.03 20.37 -66.58
N ARG A 834 -0.82 20.82 -65.59
CA ARG A 834 -0.37 21.74 -64.54
C ARG A 834 0.63 21.06 -63.59
N LEU A 835 0.39 19.78 -63.24
CA LEU A 835 1.31 18.99 -62.42
C LEU A 835 2.63 18.67 -63.13
N ASN A 836 2.60 18.45 -64.45
CA ASN A 836 3.77 18.19 -65.27
C ASN A 836 4.56 19.46 -65.63
N GLY A 837 4.04 20.65 -65.31
CA GLY A 837 4.65 21.93 -65.68
C GLY A 837 4.49 22.31 -67.16
N GLU A 838 3.61 21.62 -67.90
CA GLU A 838 3.23 21.97 -69.28
C GLU A 838 2.48 23.31 -69.35
N VAL A 839 1.85 23.70 -68.23
CA VAL A 839 1.07 24.92 -68.05
C VAL A 839 1.44 25.53 -66.70
N GLN A 840 1.88 26.79 -66.69
CA GLN A 840 2.39 27.46 -65.48
C GLN A 840 1.44 28.52 -64.91
N ASN A 841 0.48 28.99 -65.70
CA ASN A 841 -0.46 30.04 -65.31
C ASN A 841 -1.85 29.80 -65.93
N ASP A 842 -2.84 30.54 -65.44
CA ASP A 842 -4.24 30.36 -65.84
C ASP A 842 -4.47 30.69 -67.32
N GLN A 843 -3.69 31.61 -67.90
CA GLN A 843 -3.81 31.95 -69.33
C GLN A 843 -3.37 30.79 -70.23
N GLU A 844 -2.26 30.14 -69.89
CA GLU A 844 -1.78 28.93 -70.57
C GLU A 844 -2.74 27.75 -70.39
N GLU A 845 -3.43 27.66 -69.24
CA GLU A 845 -4.44 26.63 -68.97
C GLU A 845 -5.66 26.80 -69.87
N PHE A 846 -6.17 28.03 -69.98
CA PHE A 846 -7.28 28.35 -70.88
C PHE A 846 -6.91 28.13 -72.36
N ALA A 847 -5.69 28.49 -72.76
CA ALA A 847 -5.20 28.25 -74.12
C ALA A 847 -5.07 26.75 -74.44
N LEU A 848 -4.66 25.93 -73.47
CA LEU A 848 -4.63 24.47 -73.63
C LEU A 848 -6.04 23.89 -73.72
N LEU A 849 -6.98 24.39 -72.90
CA LEU A 849 -8.39 23.98 -72.99
C LEU A 849 -8.99 24.27 -74.36
N ASP A 850 -8.80 25.48 -74.90
CA ASP A 850 -9.32 25.87 -76.20
C ASP A 850 -8.73 25.00 -77.34
N ARG A 851 -7.45 24.63 -77.22
CA ARG A 851 -6.79 23.68 -78.15
C ARG A 851 -7.40 22.28 -78.07
N LEU A 852 -7.57 21.74 -76.86
CA LEU A 852 -8.17 20.41 -76.65
C LEU A 852 -9.61 20.33 -77.17
N ILE A 853 -10.37 21.43 -77.07
CA ILE A 853 -11.72 21.54 -77.64
C ILE A 853 -11.67 21.55 -79.17
N ALA A 854 -10.75 22.32 -79.77
CA ALA A 854 -10.59 22.40 -81.23
C ALA A 854 -10.12 21.06 -81.85
N GLU A 855 -9.31 20.30 -81.12
CA GLU A 855 -8.79 18.98 -81.51
C GLU A 855 -9.80 17.84 -81.30
N ARG A 856 -11.02 18.14 -80.83
CA ARG A 856 -12.05 17.14 -80.51
C ARG A 856 -11.56 16.06 -79.53
N PHE A 857 -10.79 16.44 -78.50
CA PHE A 857 -10.21 15.52 -77.51
C PHE A 857 -11.21 14.57 -76.81
N CYS A 858 -12.51 14.92 -76.82
CA CYS A 858 -13.56 14.13 -76.20
C CYS A 858 -14.35 13.22 -77.13
N ASP A 859 -14.20 13.37 -78.46
CA ASP A 859 -14.76 12.52 -79.50
C ASP A 859 -13.88 11.28 -79.70
#